data_AF-A0A945X207-F1
#
_entry.id   AF-A0A945X207-F1
#
_cell.length_a   1.000
_cell.length_b   1.000
_cell.length_c   1.000
_cell.angle_alpha   90.00
_cell.angle_beta   90.00
_cell.angle_gamma   90.00
#
_symmetry.space_group_name_H-M   'P 1'
#
loop_
_entity.id
_entity.type
_entity.pdbx_description
1 polymer ?
#
loop_
_entity_poly.entity_id
_entity_poly.type
_entity_poly.pdbx_seq_one_letter_code
_entity_poly.pdbx_strand_id
1 'polypeptide(L)'
;MDTKTTTFSRLRRRERLLVGAMLIMLLAWGGHHAFTHRNPLVVWSCGGNYEFLSAYIERFEARTGHRVRYTAAPVQYLLDLVVTKGATPDVIVGRGGPGWRALEQAGRLIEGPTFFAIDPLVIAVPRGNPKRIRGLLDLGRTKLRVSQTPAAMRPKGKVPALLMAAVSAKWYPGLVERWENNAVVTHECGRKLITPILEGRADAAIVPRSVVHYPDYRDRIEAVAVPAKHLLALKKGRPSLPQCAGVLCPPEGKAAHSVAQDFVAGLQSAPEILKEIGYLPLDSPEAQGLKDLLKVSVPKDMPALQVKMAELLAEYDIGREALRRYLKVIYTFGPNHFVPRSLYHAATIAYGGGHTDAAQRMCKTILTDYPPSEPEEFDSPVMDLARPPCPVDKRTYDHWVQAAKQFLLAHPHMAPPPQRRTPCGTLLDRVSPIIIRDGDPPKNGTREFALGLHLLEAGEVDYATRDLLKVVTLNYPSRYMDKAECLLGLCARRRGLPAVAQAQWRRTIREFPETEAALAAEAELATFASAERPTEDHTMPPWQPGYDTHAHRGVTYGMRLFEHRLPLFTFKEMMKVLSGVYGDHTLDAEVRFRAGIAAEAAGLPDAARRQWRLCSGQFPQSPWAAKARERLKTLRIKGTASGSRGSGKQRPPQTEPRLAGAETGKHPPGPRHRPKSGTAKRFFIAEEFRKSRVFAEDQIVLEYLKVVTVAAPPKGKADALMATATFRLAQVLEATDRPNAAKAWYRRVTVAYPDSPWSEQAQKLMPGHSDITPPPRSLDQ
;
A
#
# COMPACT_ATOMS: atom_id res chain seq x y z
N MET A 1 20.47 -14.77 -115.55
CA MET A 1 21.38 -15.60 -114.73
C MET A 1 22.09 -14.66 -113.76
N ASP A 2 21.53 -14.21 -112.66
CA ASP A 2 20.64 -14.79 -111.66
C ASP A 2 21.29 -15.90 -110.80
N THR A 3 21.82 -15.50 -109.65
CA THR A 3 21.45 -15.96 -108.29
C THR A 3 22.65 -15.90 -107.34
N LYS A 4 22.51 -15.12 -106.25
CA LYS A 4 22.80 -15.48 -104.85
C LYS A 4 22.79 -14.24 -103.95
N THR A 5 21.63 -13.91 -103.41
CA THR A 5 21.49 -12.96 -102.29
C THR A 5 20.29 -13.38 -101.43
N THR A 6 20.49 -14.17 -100.36
CA THR A 6 19.46 -14.35 -99.32
C THR A 6 19.98 -15.06 -98.06
N THR A 7 20.93 -14.45 -97.32
CA THR A 7 21.29 -14.97 -95.99
C THR A 7 21.75 -13.89 -94.99
N PHE A 8 21.05 -12.75 -94.87
CA PHE A 8 21.38 -11.79 -93.80
C PHE A 8 20.19 -11.15 -93.06
N SER A 9 18.94 -11.49 -93.40
CA SER A 9 17.75 -10.88 -92.78
C SER A 9 17.14 -11.67 -91.61
N ARG A 10 17.58 -12.92 -91.35
CA ARG A 10 16.98 -13.78 -90.30
C ARG A 10 17.64 -13.67 -88.90
N LEU A 11 18.88 -13.19 -88.78
CA LEU A 11 19.53 -13.06 -87.46
C LEU A 11 19.05 -11.82 -86.67
N ARG A 12 18.78 -10.68 -87.32
CA ARG A 12 18.36 -9.45 -86.62
C ARG A 12 16.95 -9.50 -86.01
N ARG A 13 16.12 -10.47 -86.40
CA ARG A 13 14.75 -10.65 -85.84
C ARG A 13 14.76 -11.43 -84.53
N ARG A 14 15.69 -12.36 -84.34
CA ARG A 14 15.83 -13.14 -83.08
C ARG A 14 16.46 -12.31 -81.97
N GLU A 15 17.44 -11.47 -82.29
CA GLU A 15 18.06 -10.56 -81.30
C GLU A 15 17.09 -9.49 -80.81
N ARG A 16 16.23 -8.93 -81.67
CA ARG A 16 15.20 -7.95 -81.27
C ARG A 16 14.09 -8.55 -80.40
N LEU A 17 13.74 -9.83 -80.60
CA LEU A 17 12.77 -10.54 -79.75
C LEU A 17 13.37 -10.92 -78.39
N LEU A 18 14.65 -11.30 -78.33
CA LEU A 18 15.35 -11.58 -77.07
C LEU A 18 15.60 -10.31 -76.25
N VAL A 19 16.00 -9.20 -76.87
CA VAL A 19 16.16 -7.91 -76.18
C VAL A 19 14.81 -7.37 -75.71
N GLY A 20 13.74 -7.54 -76.50
CA GLY A 20 12.38 -7.16 -76.10
C GLY A 20 11.84 -7.97 -74.92
N ALA A 21 12.06 -9.30 -74.90
CA ALA A 21 11.65 -10.15 -73.78
C ALA A 21 12.46 -9.88 -72.50
N MET A 22 13.75 -9.56 -72.63
CA MET A 22 14.59 -9.19 -71.48
C MET A 22 14.23 -7.80 -70.93
N LEU A 23 13.84 -6.85 -71.79
CA LEU A 23 13.33 -5.54 -71.35
C LEU A 23 11.96 -5.66 -70.66
N ILE A 24 11.07 -6.52 -71.16
CA ILE A 24 9.77 -6.79 -70.52
C ILE A 24 9.96 -7.53 -69.19
N MET A 25 10.92 -8.45 -69.07
CA MET A 25 11.28 -9.04 -67.77
C MET A 25 11.94 -8.03 -66.83
N LEU A 26 12.79 -7.13 -67.30
CA LEU A 26 13.39 -6.07 -66.48
C LEU A 26 12.38 -4.98 -66.09
N LEU A 27 11.36 -4.72 -66.90
CA LEU A 27 10.25 -3.82 -66.57
C LEU A 27 9.19 -4.51 -65.70
N ALA A 28 8.98 -5.82 -65.83
CA ALA A 28 8.14 -6.61 -64.93
C ALA A 28 8.81 -6.84 -63.56
N TRP A 29 10.13 -7.02 -63.52
CA TRP A 29 10.92 -7.08 -62.29
C TRP A 29 11.07 -5.67 -61.67
N GLY A 30 11.31 -4.64 -62.49
CA GLY A 30 11.33 -3.24 -62.07
C GLY A 30 9.97 -2.71 -61.59
N GLY A 31 8.87 -3.24 -62.13
CA GLY A 31 7.49 -2.92 -61.72
C GLY A 31 7.05 -3.62 -60.44
N HIS A 32 7.65 -4.77 -60.08
CA HIS A 32 7.41 -5.44 -58.78
C HIS A 32 8.34 -4.95 -57.66
N HIS A 33 9.42 -4.24 -57.99
CA HIS A 33 10.36 -3.64 -57.04
C HIS A 33 10.27 -2.12 -56.91
N ALA A 34 9.18 -1.50 -57.34
CA ALA A 34 8.76 -0.20 -56.81
C ALA A 34 8.27 -0.34 -55.35
N PHE A 35 9.01 -1.06 -54.49
CA PHE A 35 9.00 -0.79 -53.06
C PHE A 35 9.59 0.60 -52.91
N THR A 36 8.73 1.63 -53.01
CA THR A 36 9.03 2.93 -52.44
C THR A 36 9.63 2.66 -51.06
N HIS A 37 10.88 3.05 -50.83
CA HIS A 37 11.55 2.97 -49.53
C HIS A 37 10.78 3.88 -48.56
N ARG A 38 9.59 3.45 -48.14
CA ARG A 38 8.82 4.08 -47.07
C ARG A 38 9.57 3.73 -45.80
N ASN A 39 9.92 4.76 -45.02
CA ASN A 39 10.53 4.55 -43.72
C ASN A 39 9.64 3.58 -42.91
N PRO A 40 10.21 2.54 -42.31
CA PRO A 40 9.44 1.57 -41.55
C PRO A 40 8.78 2.25 -40.35
N LEU A 41 7.53 1.87 -40.05
CA LEU A 41 6.83 2.31 -38.85
C LEU A 41 7.55 1.76 -37.61
N VAL A 42 8.01 2.63 -36.71
CA VAL A 42 8.72 2.24 -35.49
C VAL A 42 7.72 2.05 -34.35
N VAL A 43 7.57 0.80 -33.90
CA VAL A 43 6.62 0.43 -32.84
C VAL A 43 7.39 -0.08 -31.63
N TRP A 44 7.18 0.55 -30.47
CA TRP A 44 7.78 0.13 -29.21
C TRP A 44 6.71 -0.42 -28.27
N SER A 45 7.00 -1.50 -27.55
CA SER A 45 6.03 -2.02 -26.58
C SER A 45 6.66 -2.70 -25.37
N CYS A 46 5.84 -2.84 -24.32
CA CYS A 46 6.19 -3.71 -23.21
C CYS A 46 6.23 -5.18 -23.66
N GLY A 47 7.21 -5.96 -23.19
CA GLY A 47 7.36 -7.38 -23.58
C GLY A 47 6.19 -8.30 -23.23
N GLY A 48 5.20 -7.82 -22.46
CA GLY A 48 3.93 -8.54 -22.26
C GLY A 48 3.05 -8.61 -23.51
N ASN A 49 3.21 -7.68 -24.46
CA ASN A 49 2.43 -7.61 -25.70
C ASN A 49 3.09 -8.31 -26.88
N TYR A 50 4.22 -8.99 -26.68
CA TYR A 50 5.02 -9.60 -27.75
C TYR A 50 4.21 -10.52 -28.66
N GLU A 51 3.57 -11.55 -28.11
CA GLU A 51 2.84 -12.54 -28.93
C GLU A 51 1.70 -11.89 -29.75
N PHE A 52 0.95 -10.99 -29.13
CA PHE A 52 -0.13 -10.27 -29.81
C PHE A 52 0.40 -9.35 -30.91
N LEU A 53 1.42 -8.55 -30.61
CA LEU A 53 1.94 -7.58 -31.58
C LEU A 53 2.66 -8.26 -32.72
N SER A 54 3.38 -9.35 -32.51
CA SER A 54 3.99 -10.14 -33.59
C SER A 54 2.93 -10.60 -34.59
N ALA A 55 1.86 -11.25 -34.11
CA ALA A 55 0.76 -11.72 -34.97
C ALA A 55 -0.01 -10.57 -35.63
N TYR A 56 -0.23 -9.47 -34.91
CA TYR A 56 -0.91 -8.29 -35.45
C TYR A 56 -0.07 -7.59 -36.53
N ILE A 57 1.23 -7.44 -36.30
CA ILE A 57 2.16 -6.78 -37.23
C ILE A 57 2.20 -7.53 -38.55
N GLU A 58 2.34 -8.87 -38.54
CA GLU A 58 2.33 -9.66 -39.77
C GLU A 58 1.07 -9.39 -40.63
N ARG A 59 -0.11 -9.34 -40.01
CA ARG A 59 -1.36 -9.01 -40.71
C ARG A 59 -1.42 -7.56 -41.16
N PHE A 60 -0.88 -6.64 -40.36
CA PHE A 60 -0.81 -5.23 -40.71
C PHE A 60 0.10 -5.00 -41.93
N GLU A 61 1.29 -5.59 -41.94
CA GLU A 61 2.23 -5.49 -43.07
C GLU A 61 1.64 -6.10 -44.34
N ALA A 62 1.02 -7.29 -44.23
CA ALA A 62 0.39 -7.95 -45.37
C ALA A 62 -0.76 -7.13 -45.97
N ARG A 63 -1.57 -6.48 -45.12
CA ARG A 63 -2.72 -5.68 -45.57
C ARG A 63 -2.33 -4.33 -46.16
N THR A 64 -1.29 -3.70 -45.62
CA THR A 64 -0.97 -2.29 -45.92
C THR A 64 0.28 -2.12 -46.80
N GLY A 65 1.12 -3.16 -46.90
CA GLY A 65 2.44 -3.08 -47.55
C GLY A 65 3.49 -2.28 -46.76
N HIS A 66 3.16 -1.73 -45.59
CA HIS A 66 4.09 -0.99 -44.74
C HIS A 66 4.89 -1.93 -43.84
N ARG A 67 6.21 -1.74 -43.78
CA ARG A 67 7.09 -2.45 -42.85
C ARG A 67 7.02 -1.83 -41.46
N VAL A 68 7.09 -2.68 -40.43
CA VAL A 68 7.08 -2.31 -39.01
C VAL A 68 8.40 -2.74 -38.38
N ARG A 69 9.12 -1.79 -37.79
CA ARG A 69 10.28 -2.05 -36.94
C ARG A 69 9.83 -2.13 -35.49
N TYR A 70 9.73 -3.35 -34.98
CA TYR A 70 9.20 -3.62 -33.65
C TYR A 70 10.31 -3.80 -32.60
N THR A 71 10.17 -3.11 -31.45
CA THR A 71 11.02 -3.29 -30.28
C THR A 71 10.17 -3.64 -29.05
N ALA A 72 10.51 -4.75 -28.39
CA ALA A 72 9.94 -5.14 -27.11
C ALA A 72 10.96 -4.94 -25.99
N ALA A 73 10.64 -4.14 -24.98
CA ALA A 73 11.51 -3.89 -23.83
C ALA A 73 10.68 -3.62 -22.55
N PRO A 74 11.28 -3.49 -21.36
CA PRO A 74 10.57 -3.01 -20.18
C PRO A 74 9.92 -1.64 -20.45
N VAL A 75 8.65 -1.47 -20.07
CA VAL A 75 7.88 -0.27 -20.44
C VAL A 75 8.48 1.01 -19.88
N GLN A 76 9.04 0.95 -18.67
CA GLN A 76 9.68 2.10 -18.05
C GLN A 76 10.90 2.58 -18.84
N TYR A 77 11.75 1.65 -19.28
CA TYR A 77 12.90 1.98 -20.12
C TYR A 77 12.47 2.71 -21.39
N LEU A 78 11.41 2.22 -22.06
CA LEU A 78 10.86 2.85 -23.26
C LEU A 78 10.31 4.26 -22.97
N LEU A 79 9.58 4.43 -21.87
CA LEU A 79 9.04 5.72 -21.45
C LEU A 79 10.15 6.73 -21.11
N ASP A 80 11.20 6.28 -20.42
CA ASP A 80 12.36 7.11 -20.09
C ASP A 80 13.09 7.57 -21.35
N LEU A 81 13.29 6.69 -22.34
CA LEU A 81 13.88 7.08 -23.63
C LEU A 81 13.06 8.17 -24.33
N VAL A 82 11.73 8.06 -24.35
CA VAL A 82 10.86 9.03 -25.02
C VAL A 82 10.87 10.38 -24.30
N VAL A 83 10.67 10.38 -22.98
CA VAL A 83 10.47 11.61 -22.23
C VAL A 83 11.80 12.30 -21.92
N THR A 84 12.83 11.55 -21.52
CA THR A 84 14.10 12.14 -21.05
C THR A 84 15.16 12.25 -22.14
N LYS A 85 15.23 11.28 -23.07
CA LYS A 85 16.24 11.26 -24.15
C LYS A 85 15.70 11.72 -25.51
N GLY A 86 14.43 12.10 -25.58
CA GLY A 86 13.79 12.59 -26.80
C GLY A 86 13.68 11.53 -27.91
N ALA A 87 13.67 10.24 -27.58
CA ALA A 87 13.44 9.20 -28.57
C ALA A 87 12.01 9.30 -29.13
N THR A 88 11.86 9.06 -30.44
CA THR A 88 10.61 9.30 -31.18
C THR A 88 10.20 8.05 -31.97
N PRO A 89 9.82 6.92 -31.30
CA PRO A 89 9.10 5.88 -32.03
C PRO A 89 7.75 6.44 -32.51
N ASP A 90 7.18 5.88 -33.57
CA ASP A 90 5.89 6.36 -34.10
C ASP A 90 4.73 5.95 -33.18
N VAL A 91 4.80 4.73 -32.62
CA VAL A 91 3.77 4.15 -31.76
C VAL A 91 4.40 3.56 -30.50
N ILE A 92 3.76 3.81 -29.36
CA ILE A 92 4.05 3.08 -28.11
C ILE A 92 2.84 2.24 -27.71
N VAL A 93 3.07 1.01 -27.26
CA VAL A 93 2.02 0.07 -26.81
C VAL A 93 2.35 -0.47 -25.41
N GLY A 94 1.41 -0.39 -24.49
CA GLY A 94 1.64 -0.74 -23.09
C GLY A 94 0.38 -0.98 -22.28
N ARG A 95 0.55 -1.15 -20.97
CA ARG A 95 -0.57 -1.26 -20.02
C ARG A 95 -1.07 0.15 -19.66
N GLY A 96 -2.30 0.31 -19.19
CA GLY A 96 -2.92 1.61 -18.84
C GLY A 96 -2.32 2.41 -17.67
N GLY A 97 -1.04 2.19 -17.34
CA GLY A 97 -0.31 2.74 -16.22
C GLY A 97 -0.12 4.27 -16.21
N PRO A 98 0.46 4.80 -15.13
CA PRO A 98 0.72 6.24 -14.97
C PRO A 98 1.67 6.84 -16.02
N GLY A 99 2.47 6.03 -16.70
CA GLY A 99 3.38 6.49 -17.76
C GLY A 99 2.69 7.21 -18.91
N TRP A 100 1.43 6.89 -19.21
CA TRP A 100 0.66 7.61 -20.22
C TRP A 100 0.45 9.08 -19.87
N ARG A 101 0.16 9.38 -18.59
CA ARG A 101 0.03 10.77 -18.14
C ARG A 101 1.33 11.54 -18.26
N ALA A 102 2.47 10.88 -18.00
CA ALA A 102 3.76 11.51 -18.17
C ALA A 102 4.02 11.89 -19.64
N LEU A 103 3.63 11.02 -20.59
CA LEU A 103 3.72 11.33 -22.02
C LEU A 103 2.80 12.49 -22.40
N GLU A 104 1.57 12.53 -21.89
CA GLU A 104 0.62 13.65 -22.10
C GLU A 104 1.19 14.97 -21.57
N GLN A 105 1.66 15.00 -20.32
CA GLN A 105 2.21 16.20 -19.68
C GLN A 105 3.51 16.68 -20.34
N ALA A 106 4.29 15.75 -20.90
CA ALA A 106 5.49 16.07 -21.67
C ALA A 106 5.18 16.50 -23.12
N GLY A 107 3.89 16.57 -23.53
CA GLY A 107 3.49 16.92 -24.89
C GLY A 107 3.97 15.93 -25.95
N ARG A 108 4.18 14.66 -25.57
CA ARG A 108 4.76 13.63 -26.44
C ARG A 108 3.74 12.82 -27.22
N LEU A 109 2.45 12.96 -26.93
CA LEU A 109 1.38 12.27 -27.64
C LEU A 109 0.61 13.25 -28.52
N ILE A 110 0.19 12.78 -29.70
CA ILE A 110 -0.72 13.54 -30.57
C ILE A 110 -2.10 13.66 -29.90
N GLU A 111 -2.57 12.55 -29.33
CA GLU A 111 -3.83 12.44 -28.60
C GLU A 111 -3.66 11.52 -27.38
N GLY A 112 -4.64 11.51 -26.48
CA GLY A 112 -4.63 10.58 -25.34
C GLY A 112 -4.54 9.10 -25.76
N PRO A 113 -4.12 8.20 -24.86
CA PRO A 113 -3.96 6.79 -25.20
C PRO A 113 -5.29 6.11 -25.51
N THR A 114 -5.28 5.25 -26.54
CA THR A 114 -6.42 4.43 -26.95
C THR A 114 -6.32 3.05 -26.30
N PHE A 115 -7.31 2.69 -25.49
CA PHE A 115 -7.44 1.32 -24.98
C PHE A 115 -7.90 0.38 -26.11
N PHE A 116 -7.34 -0.84 -26.17
CA PHE A 116 -7.74 -1.82 -27.18
C PHE A 116 -8.11 -3.20 -26.63
N ALA A 117 -7.70 -3.52 -25.39
CA ALA A 117 -8.03 -4.80 -24.77
C ALA A 117 -7.89 -4.80 -23.24
N ILE A 118 -8.35 -5.87 -22.59
CA ILE A 118 -8.08 -6.18 -21.17
C ILE A 118 -7.40 -7.55 -21.05
N ASP A 119 -6.33 -7.64 -20.27
CA ASP A 119 -5.62 -8.86 -19.89
C ASP A 119 -5.92 -9.16 -18.40
N PRO A 120 -7.06 -9.79 -18.06
CA PRO A 120 -7.48 -9.97 -16.68
C PRO A 120 -6.61 -10.99 -15.96
N LEU A 121 -6.58 -10.93 -14.62
CA LEU A 121 -6.00 -12.01 -13.82
C LEU A 121 -6.94 -13.21 -13.76
N VAL A 122 -6.38 -14.41 -13.90
CA VAL A 122 -7.03 -15.72 -13.77
C VAL A 122 -6.23 -16.60 -12.80
N ILE A 123 -6.84 -17.71 -12.38
CA ILE A 123 -6.14 -18.75 -11.63
C ILE A 123 -5.77 -19.85 -12.61
N ALA A 124 -4.46 -20.00 -12.89
CA ALA A 124 -3.95 -21.13 -13.66
C ALA A 124 -3.94 -22.38 -12.81
N VAL A 125 -4.45 -23.49 -13.36
CA VAL A 125 -4.49 -24.82 -12.74
C VAL A 125 -4.10 -25.89 -13.79
N PRO A 126 -3.67 -27.09 -13.37
CA PRO A 126 -3.50 -28.19 -14.32
C PRO A 126 -4.81 -28.49 -15.07
N ARG A 127 -4.70 -28.97 -16.30
CA ARG A 127 -5.84 -29.49 -17.09
C ARG A 127 -6.70 -30.44 -16.24
N GLY A 128 -8.03 -30.31 -16.34
CA GLY A 128 -9.00 -31.05 -15.54
C GLY A 128 -9.19 -30.53 -14.11
N ASN A 129 -8.41 -29.54 -13.67
CA ASN A 129 -8.51 -28.88 -12.37
C ASN A 129 -8.66 -29.89 -11.19
N PRO A 130 -7.65 -30.74 -10.93
CA PRO A 130 -7.77 -31.88 -10.01
C PRO A 130 -8.08 -31.48 -8.56
N LYS A 131 -7.73 -30.24 -8.15
CA LYS A 131 -8.04 -29.70 -6.81
C LYS A 131 -9.41 -29.03 -6.71
N ARG A 132 -10.17 -29.00 -7.82
CA ARG A 132 -11.51 -28.40 -7.94
C ARG A 132 -11.54 -26.95 -7.48
N ILE A 133 -10.56 -26.16 -7.90
CA ILE A 133 -10.47 -24.73 -7.58
C ILE A 133 -11.53 -23.98 -8.38
N ARG A 134 -12.39 -23.24 -7.69
CA ARG A 134 -13.50 -22.47 -8.28
C ARG A 134 -13.30 -20.96 -8.16
N GLY A 135 -12.39 -20.51 -7.30
CA GLY A 135 -12.05 -19.09 -7.19
C GLY A 135 -10.98 -18.78 -6.15
N LEU A 136 -10.77 -17.48 -5.91
CA LEU A 136 -9.69 -16.99 -5.05
C LEU A 136 -9.76 -17.52 -3.61
N LEU A 137 -10.96 -17.77 -3.07
CA LEU A 137 -11.12 -18.29 -1.72
C LEU A 137 -10.50 -19.68 -1.55
N ASP A 138 -10.56 -20.52 -2.59
CA ASP A 138 -9.98 -21.87 -2.57
C ASP A 138 -8.46 -21.84 -2.44
N LEU A 139 -7.81 -20.76 -2.87
CA LEU A 139 -6.36 -20.60 -2.75
C LEU A 139 -5.87 -20.54 -1.30
N GLY A 140 -6.78 -20.31 -0.35
CA GLY A 140 -6.51 -20.36 1.09
C GLY A 140 -6.90 -21.68 1.77
N ARG A 141 -7.29 -22.73 1.02
CA ARG A 141 -7.57 -24.06 1.58
C ARG A 141 -6.27 -24.67 2.12
N THR A 142 -6.36 -25.37 3.24
CA THR A 142 -5.21 -26.10 3.79
C THR A 142 -4.70 -27.15 2.79
N LYS A 143 -3.38 -27.38 2.78
CA LYS A 143 -2.68 -28.32 1.90
C LYS A 143 -2.73 -27.99 0.40
N LEU A 144 -3.32 -26.86 0.00
CA LEU A 144 -3.16 -26.37 -1.37
C LEU A 144 -1.76 -25.77 -1.53
N ARG A 145 -1.13 -26.02 -2.67
CA ARG A 145 0.21 -25.50 -2.98
C ARG A 145 0.10 -24.44 -4.05
N VAL A 146 0.59 -23.23 -3.77
CA VAL A 146 0.56 -22.12 -4.74
C VAL A 146 1.97 -21.71 -5.16
N SER A 147 2.11 -21.42 -6.45
CA SER A 147 3.30 -20.78 -7.01
C SER A 147 3.10 -19.26 -7.03
N GLN A 148 4.12 -18.51 -6.61
CA GLN A 148 4.09 -17.05 -6.51
C GLN A 148 5.36 -16.42 -7.09
N THR A 149 5.32 -15.13 -7.41
CA THR A 149 6.50 -14.38 -7.87
C THR A 149 6.63 -13.03 -7.17
N PRO A 150 6.82 -13.00 -5.84
CA PRO A 150 6.95 -11.73 -5.11
C PRO A 150 8.19 -10.93 -5.52
N ALA A 151 9.18 -11.58 -6.13
CA ALA A 151 10.41 -10.96 -6.64
C ALA A 151 10.35 -10.57 -8.12
N ALA A 152 9.25 -10.84 -8.84
CA ALA A 152 9.18 -10.49 -10.25
C ALA A 152 9.06 -8.98 -10.48
N MET A 153 9.73 -8.51 -11.54
CA MET A 153 9.68 -7.13 -12.02
C MET A 153 8.24 -6.61 -12.10
N ARG A 154 8.06 -5.31 -11.85
CA ARG A 154 6.74 -4.70 -11.78
C ARG A 154 6.09 -4.71 -13.19
N PRO A 155 4.76 -4.55 -13.28
CA PRO A 155 3.79 -4.75 -12.21
C PRO A 155 3.54 -6.24 -11.87
N LYS A 156 4.19 -7.20 -12.56
CA LYS A 156 3.82 -8.63 -12.56
C LYS A 156 3.90 -9.30 -11.18
N GLY A 157 4.95 -9.04 -10.40
CA GLY A 157 5.07 -9.63 -9.06
C GLY A 157 4.08 -9.07 -8.03
N LYS A 158 3.69 -7.81 -8.19
CA LYS A 158 2.93 -7.04 -7.19
C LYS A 158 1.41 -7.17 -7.34
N VAL A 159 0.91 -7.23 -8.56
CA VAL A 159 -0.54 -7.16 -8.82
C VAL A 159 -1.32 -8.35 -8.23
N PRO A 160 -0.84 -9.61 -8.31
CA PRO A 160 -1.51 -10.74 -7.65
C PRO A 160 -1.64 -10.55 -6.13
N ALA A 161 -0.59 -10.09 -5.47
CA ALA A 161 -0.59 -9.80 -4.04
C ALA A 161 -1.52 -8.64 -3.68
N LEU A 162 -1.58 -7.59 -4.52
CA LEU A 162 -2.53 -6.49 -4.35
C LEU A 162 -3.99 -6.95 -4.52
N LEU A 163 -4.27 -7.86 -5.46
CA LEU A 163 -5.59 -8.47 -5.64
C LEU A 163 -5.98 -9.26 -4.40
N MET A 164 -5.11 -10.15 -3.92
CA MET A 164 -5.38 -10.96 -2.73
C MET A 164 -5.57 -10.10 -1.48
N ALA A 165 -4.75 -9.07 -1.28
CA ALA A 165 -4.92 -8.13 -0.18
C ALA A 165 -6.26 -7.35 -0.27
N ALA A 166 -6.64 -6.89 -1.46
CA ALA A 166 -7.91 -6.17 -1.66
C ALA A 166 -9.13 -7.07 -1.39
N VAL A 167 -9.08 -8.31 -1.86
CA VAL A 167 -10.15 -9.30 -1.69
C VAL A 167 -10.24 -9.75 -0.22
N SER A 168 -9.10 -10.01 0.43
CA SER A 168 -9.04 -10.32 1.86
C SER A 168 -9.63 -9.19 2.72
N ALA A 169 -9.24 -7.94 2.43
CA ALA A 169 -9.72 -6.77 3.15
C ALA A 169 -11.22 -6.50 2.96
N LYS A 170 -11.82 -6.90 1.83
CA LYS A 170 -13.21 -6.57 1.52
C LYS A 170 -14.20 -7.70 1.81
N TRP A 171 -13.84 -8.96 1.62
CA TRP A 171 -14.78 -10.08 1.70
C TRP A 171 -14.30 -11.27 2.53
N TYR A 172 -13.01 -11.61 2.48
CA TYR A 172 -12.52 -12.86 3.08
C TYR A 172 -11.35 -12.60 4.03
N PRO A 173 -11.62 -12.13 5.27
CA PRO A 173 -10.57 -11.88 6.25
C PRO A 173 -9.61 -13.08 6.39
N GLY A 174 -8.31 -12.82 6.39
CA GLY A 174 -7.28 -13.85 6.49
C GLY A 174 -6.94 -14.56 5.17
N LEU A 175 -7.60 -14.26 4.05
CA LEU A 175 -7.37 -15.01 2.80
C LEU A 175 -5.96 -14.79 2.26
N VAL A 176 -5.44 -13.57 2.32
CA VAL A 176 -4.10 -13.27 1.80
C VAL A 176 -3.04 -14.02 2.60
N GLU A 177 -3.21 -14.14 3.91
CA GLU A 177 -2.28 -14.85 4.78
C GLU A 177 -2.36 -16.37 4.55
N ARG A 178 -3.56 -16.93 4.43
CA ARG A 178 -3.71 -18.36 4.06
C ARG A 178 -3.09 -18.67 2.69
N TRP A 179 -3.24 -17.77 1.72
CA TRP A 179 -2.60 -17.91 0.41
C TRP A 179 -1.08 -17.83 0.47
N GLU A 180 -0.51 -16.92 1.27
CA GLU A 180 0.94 -16.85 1.50
C GLU A 180 1.48 -18.09 2.22
N ASN A 181 0.75 -18.62 3.20
CA ASN A 181 1.15 -19.84 3.92
C ASN A 181 1.17 -21.08 2.99
N ASN A 182 0.40 -21.03 1.90
CA ASN A 182 0.35 -22.08 0.88
C ASN A 182 1.46 -21.95 -0.19
N ALA A 183 2.29 -20.91 -0.12
CA ALA A 183 3.34 -20.69 -1.11
C ALA A 183 4.46 -21.73 -0.98
N VAL A 184 4.62 -22.56 -2.01
CA VAL A 184 5.65 -23.63 -2.05
C VAL A 184 6.81 -23.31 -2.97
N VAL A 185 6.61 -22.38 -3.93
CA VAL A 185 7.62 -21.98 -4.90
C VAL A 185 7.50 -20.48 -5.13
N THR A 186 8.64 -19.77 -5.05
CA THR A 186 8.74 -18.36 -5.42
C THR A 186 9.73 -18.17 -6.55
N HIS A 187 9.32 -17.52 -7.64
CA HIS A 187 10.18 -17.20 -8.78
C HIS A 187 10.42 -15.69 -8.93
N GLU A 188 11.46 -15.34 -9.67
CA GLU A 188 11.81 -13.95 -10.04
C GLU A 188 11.19 -13.52 -11.38
N CYS A 189 10.52 -14.42 -12.10
CA CYS A 189 9.89 -14.12 -13.38
C CYS A 189 8.47 -14.66 -13.44
N GLY A 190 7.51 -13.78 -13.75
CA GLY A 190 6.09 -14.14 -13.91
C GLY A 190 5.81 -15.23 -14.95
N ARG A 191 6.67 -15.34 -15.99
CA ARG A 191 6.54 -16.41 -17.01
C ARG A 191 6.86 -17.81 -16.46
N LYS A 192 7.61 -17.90 -15.36
CA LYS A 192 7.99 -19.16 -14.69
C LYS A 192 6.92 -19.65 -13.70
N LEU A 193 5.80 -18.94 -13.52
CA LEU A 193 4.73 -19.33 -12.58
C LEU A 193 4.03 -20.65 -12.94
N ILE A 194 3.99 -20.97 -14.23
CA ILE A 194 3.31 -22.17 -14.76
C ILE A 194 4.16 -23.43 -14.60
N THR A 195 5.48 -23.32 -14.66
CA THR A 195 6.40 -24.47 -14.63
C THR A 195 6.20 -25.35 -13.38
N PRO A 196 6.09 -24.82 -12.14
CA PRO A 196 5.80 -25.65 -10.97
C PRO A 196 4.45 -26.37 -11.02
N ILE A 197 3.47 -25.84 -11.75
CA ILE A 197 2.16 -26.48 -11.93
C ILE A 197 2.30 -27.69 -12.85
N LEU A 198 3.02 -27.53 -13.96
CA LEU A 198 3.30 -28.61 -14.91
C LEU A 198 4.13 -29.74 -14.28
N GLU A 199 5.06 -29.40 -13.39
CA GLU A 199 5.89 -30.36 -12.65
C GLU A 199 5.16 -30.98 -11.44
N GLY A 200 3.90 -30.63 -11.20
CA GLY A 200 3.13 -31.13 -10.06
C GLY A 200 3.61 -30.65 -8.68
N ARG A 201 4.52 -29.66 -8.63
CA ARG A 201 5.03 -29.05 -7.39
C ARG A 201 4.06 -28.02 -6.82
N ALA A 202 3.27 -27.36 -7.66
CA ALA A 202 2.19 -26.46 -7.27
C ALA A 202 0.85 -26.90 -7.88
N ASP A 203 -0.24 -26.50 -7.23
CA ASP A 203 -1.61 -26.78 -7.70
C ASP A 203 -2.22 -25.59 -8.45
N ALA A 204 -1.73 -24.36 -8.18
CA ALA A 204 -2.26 -23.15 -8.80
C ALA A 204 -1.30 -21.96 -8.79
N ALA A 205 -1.56 -20.99 -9.66
CA ALA A 205 -0.96 -19.66 -9.64
C ALA A 205 -1.96 -18.59 -10.11
N ILE A 206 -1.80 -17.34 -9.65
CA ILE A 206 -2.54 -16.20 -10.20
C ILE A 206 -1.68 -15.59 -11.31
N VAL A 207 -2.20 -15.58 -12.54
CA VAL A 207 -1.46 -15.10 -13.73
C VAL A 207 -2.38 -14.22 -14.59
N PRO A 208 -1.83 -13.35 -15.45
CA PRO A 208 -2.61 -12.75 -16.53
C PRO A 208 -3.14 -13.84 -17.45
N ARG A 209 -4.37 -13.67 -17.97
CA ARG A 209 -5.03 -14.66 -18.82
C ARG A 209 -4.20 -15.03 -20.03
N SER A 210 -3.53 -14.06 -20.65
CA SER A 210 -2.65 -14.31 -21.79
C SER A 210 -1.56 -15.36 -21.54
N VAL A 211 -1.09 -15.52 -20.29
CA VAL A 211 -0.05 -16.50 -19.96
C VAL A 211 -0.54 -17.93 -20.14
N VAL A 212 -1.82 -18.23 -19.85
CA VAL A 212 -2.33 -19.60 -20.05
C VAL A 212 -2.53 -19.94 -21.52
N HIS A 213 -2.54 -18.94 -22.41
CA HIS A 213 -2.70 -19.08 -23.85
C HIS A 213 -1.37 -19.23 -24.59
N TYR A 214 -0.22 -19.15 -23.89
CA TYR A 214 1.07 -19.37 -24.52
C TYR A 214 1.16 -20.76 -25.17
N PRO A 215 1.80 -20.90 -26.34
CA PRO A 215 1.89 -22.17 -27.07
C PRO A 215 2.37 -23.33 -26.19
N ASP A 216 3.36 -23.08 -25.32
CA ASP A 216 3.92 -24.10 -24.43
C ASP A 216 2.93 -24.61 -23.36
N TYR A 217 1.86 -23.87 -23.07
CA TYR A 217 1.00 -24.09 -21.90
C TYR A 217 -0.47 -24.37 -22.23
N ARG A 218 -0.98 -23.87 -23.36
CA ARG A 218 -2.42 -23.80 -23.67
C ARG A 218 -3.17 -25.13 -23.63
N ASP A 219 -2.49 -26.24 -23.89
CA ASP A 219 -3.10 -27.58 -23.90
C ASP A 219 -2.99 -28.31 -22.55
N ARG A 220 -2.19 -27.78 -21.61
CA ARG A 220 -1.86 -28.42 -20.32
C ARG A 220 -2.38 -27.65 -19.10
N ILE A 221 -2.77 -26.40 -19.29
CA ILE A 221 -3.22 -25.49 -18.24
C ILE A 221 -4.63 -25.01 -18.54
N GLU A 222 -5.45 -24.91 -17.50
CA GLU A 222 -6.77 -24.29 -17.56
C GLU A 222 -6.77 -22.97 -16.77
N ALA A 223 -7.56 -22.01 -17.24
CA ALA A 223 -7.85 -20.79 -16.50
C ALA A 223 -9.19 -20.89 -15.77
N VAL A 224 -9.14 -20.78 -14.44
CA VAL A 224 -10.33 -20.51 -13.63
C VAL A 224 -10.51 -19.00 -13.54
N ALA A 225 -11.68 -18.52 -13.98
CA ALA A 225 -11.98 -17.09 -14.04
C ALA A 225 -12.02 -16.46 -12.64
N VAL A 226 -11.41 -15.28 -12.50
CA VAL A 226 -11.60 -14.43 -11.32
C VAL A 226 -12.81 -13.53 -11.54
N PRO A 227 -13.84 -13.56 -10.66
CA PRO A 227 -15.03 -12.74 -10.84
C PRO A 227 -14.71 -11.23 -10.96
N ALA A 228 -15.42 -10.53 -11.85
CA ALA A 228 -15.22 -9.09 -12.12
C ALA A 228 -15.23 -8.25 -10.84
N LYS A 229 -16.13 -8.55 -9.88
CA LYS A 229 -16.18 -7.86 -8.58
C LYS A 229 -14.84 -7.88 -7.84
N HIS A 230 -14.08 -8.97 -7.91
CA HIS A 230 -12.78 -9.09 -7.25
C HIS A 230 -11.70 -8.28 -7.99
N LEU A 231 -11.68 -8.34 -9.32
CA LEU A 231 -10.77 -7.52 -10.14
C LEU A 231 -11.03 -6.01 -9.92
N LEU A 232 -12.29 -5.60 -9.84
CA LEU A 232 -12.69 -4.22 -9.57
C LEU A 232 -12.39 -3.74 -8.14
N ALA A 233 -12.12 -4.65 -7.19
CA ALA A 233 -11.65 -4.27 -5.86
C ALA A 233 -10.20 -3.80 -5.84
N LEU A 234 -9.43 -4.13 -6.87
CA LEU A 234 -8.04 -3.73 -7.03
C LEU A 234 -7.97 -2.21 -7.20
N LYS A 235 -7.66 -1.49 -6.12
CA LYS A 235 -7.49 -0.02 -6.19
C LYS A 235 -6.10 0.36 -6.70
N LYS A 236 -5.08 -0.34 -6.21
CA LYS A 236 -3.68 -0.18 -6.61
C LYS A 236 -3.35 -1.27 -7.61
N GLY A 237 -2.70 -0.96 -8.72
CA GLY A 237 -2.35 -1.95 -9.75
C GLY A 237 -3.46 -2.22 -10.77
N ARG A 238 -4.67 -1.69 -10.62
CA ARG A 238 -5.71 -1.73 -11.69
C ARG A 238 -5.22 -1.34 -13.09
N PRO A 239 -4.32 -0.35 -13.24
CA PRO A 239 -3.89 0.07 -14.58
C PRO A 239 -3.00 -0.97 -15.28
N SER A 240 -2.63 -2.05 -14.59
CA SER A 240 -1.87 -3.14 -15.19
C SER A 240 -2.72 -4.10 -16.03
N LEU A 241 -4.05 -4.08 -15.91
CA LEU A 241 -4.91 -5.04 -16.63
C LEU A 241 -5.28 -4.56 -18.05
N PRO A 242 -5.68 -3.29 -18.27
CA PRO A 242 -5.96 -2.80 -19.62
C PRO A 242 -4.70 -2.63 -20.46
N GLN A 243 -4.82 -2.84 -21.77
CA GLN A 243 -3.81 -2.53 -22.78
C GLN A 243 -4.21 -1.27 -23.56
N CYS A 244 -3.23 -0.43 -23.84
CA CYS A 244 -3.36 0.84 -24.54
C CYS A 244 -2.26 1.01 -25.58
N ALA A 245 -2.52 1.85 -26.58
CA ALA A 245 -1.53 2.34 -27.52
C ALA A 245 -1.68 3.85 -27.71
N GLY A 246 -0.61 4.53 -28.11
CA GLY A 246 -0.62 5.95 -28.40
C GLY A 246 0.34 6.28 -29.52
N VAL A 247 -0.02 7.28 -30.32
CA VAL A 247 0.82 7.83 -31.39
C VAL A 247 1.61 9.00 -30.83
N LEU A 248 2.91 9.02 -31.08
CA LEU A 248 3.80 10.04 -30.55
C LEU A 248 3.92 11.23 -31.50
N CYS A 249 4.17 12.40 -30.94
CA CYS A 249 4.45 13.60 -31.70
C CYS A 249 5.73 13.39 -32.52
N PRO A 250 5.70 13.67 -33.83
CA PRO A 250 6.89 13.59 -34.65
C PRO A 250 7.92 14.66 -34.24
N PRO A 251 9.21 14.50 -34.62
CA PRO A 251 10.19 15.58 -34.52
C PRO A 251 9.70 16.85 -35.22
N GLU A 252 10.14 18.03 -34.75
CA GLU A 252 9.76 19.33 -35.34
C GLU A 252 9.95 19.34 -36.87
N GLY A 253 8.95 19.86 -37.58
CA GLY A 253 8.95 19.96 -39.04
C GLY A 253 8.55 18.68 -39.79
N LYS A 254 8.20 17.58 -39.10
CA LYS A 254 7.67 16.36 -39.74
C LYS A 254 6.18 16.19 -39.46
N ALA A 255 5.41 15.81 -40.47
CA ALA A 255 4.00 15.46 -40.29
C ALA A 255 3.86 14.13 -39.54
N ALA A 256 2.82 14.02 -38.72
CA ALA A 256 2.45 12.76 -38.08
C ALA A 256 2.11 11.71 -39.15
N HIS A 257 2.56 10.48 -38.94
CA HIS A 257 2.36 9.42 -39.92
C HIS A 257 0.93 8.90 -39.81
N SER A 258 0.08 9.11 -40.83
CA SER A 258 -1.28 8.55 -40.89
C SER A 258 -1.30 7.03 -40.66
N VAL A 259 -0.26 6.34 -41.12
CA VAL A 259 -0.02 4.90 -40.90
C VAL A 259 0.09 4.55 -39.40
N ALA A 260 0.65 5.43 -38.56
CA ALA A 260 0.71 5.20 -37.11
C ALA A 260 -0.68 5.28 -36.46
N GLN A 261 -1.53 6.21 -36.92
CA GLN A 261 -2.92 6.29 -36.50
C GLN A 261 -3.70 5.07 -36.98
N ASP A 262 -3.52 4.65 -38.23
CA ASP A 262 -4.12 3.43 -38.79
C ASP A 262 -3.70 2.17 -38.03
N PHE A 263 -2.43 2.11 -37.62
CA PHE A 263 -1.90 1.02 -36.78
C PHE A 263 -2.63 0.99 -35.43
N VAL A 264 -2.70 2.11 -34.71
CA VAL A 264 -3.37 2.18 -33.40
C VAL A 264 -4.86 1.87 -33.52
N ALA A 265 -5.56 2.44 -34.50
CA ALA A 265 -6.98 2.17 -34.75
C ALA A 265 -7.22 0.69 -35.08
N GLY A 266 -6.33 0.10 -35.88
CA GLY A 266 -6.44 -1.30 -36.27
C GLY A 266 -6.26 -2.29 -35.13
N LEU A 267 -5.63 -1.92 -34.00
CA LEU A 267 -5.51 -2.80 -32.82
C LEU A 267 -6.87 -3.18 -32.23
N GLN A 268 -7.84 -2.25 -32.25
CA GLN A 268 -9.21 -2.50 -31.79
C GLN A 268 -9.98 -3.42 -32.76
N SER A 269 -9.63 -3.36 -34.05
CA SER A 269 -10.29 -4.10 -35.14
C SER A 269 -9.71 -5.50 -35.36
N ALA A 270 -8.94 -6.05 -34.40
CA ALA A 270 -8.35 -7.38 -34.46
C ALA A 270 -8.87 -8.34 -33.35
N PRO A 271 -10.20 -8.48 -33.15
CA PRO A 271 -10.75 -9.24 -32.03
C PRO A 271 -10.36 -10.72 -32.04
N GLU A 272 -10.15 -11.31 -33.21
CA GLU A 272 -9.76 -12.72 -33.33
C GLU A 272 -8.35 -12.98 -32.78
N ILE A 273 -7.38 -12.11 -33.09
CA ILE A 273 -6.01 -12.22 -32.55
C ILE A 273 -6.03 -12.00 -31.03
N LEU A 274 -6.80 -10.99 -30.58
CA LEU A 274 -6.95 -10.70 -29.15
C LEU A 274 -7.47 -11.94 -28.40
N LYS A 275 -8.53 -12.58 -28.90
CA LYS A 275 -9.11 -13.80 -28.30
C LYS A 275 -8.12 -14.96 -28.30
N GLU A 276 -7.41 -15.18 -29.40
CA GLU A 276 -6.42 -16.26 -29.54
C GLU A 276 -5.31 -16.15 -28.48
N ILE A 277 -4.78 -14.95 -28.29
CA ILE A 277 -3.74 -14.64 -27.29
C ILE A 277 -4.31 -14.57 -25.85
N GLY A 278 -5.63 -14.65 -25.68
CA GLY A 278 -6.28 -14.64 -24.37
C GLY A 278 -6.57 -13.25 -23.80
N TYR A 279 -6.44 -12.19 -24.60
CA TYR A 279 -6.94 -10.87 -24.27
C TYR A 279 -8.46 -10.79 -24.47
N LEU A 280 -9.10 -9.89 -23.73
CA LEU A 280 -10.51 -9.54 -23.90
C LEU A 280 -10.65 -8.33 -24.84
N PRO A 281 -11.24 -8.48 -26.03
CA PRO A 281 -11.67 -7.35 -26.85
C PRO A 281 -12.63 -6.44 -26.06
N LEU A 282 -12.56 -5.13 -26.27
CA LEU A 282 -13.34 -4.17 -25.46
C LEU A 282 -14.86 -4.29 -25.66
N ASP A 283 -15.31 -4.76 -26.82
CA ASP A 283 -16.70 -5.01 -27.16
C ASP A 283 -17.23 -6.34 -26.58
N SER A 284 -16.38 -7.20 -26.03
CA SER A 284 -16.80 -8.46 -25.39
C SER A 284 -17.63 -8.21 -24.11
N PRO A 285 -18.66 -9.05 -23.83
CA PRO A 285 -19.44 -8.94 -22.60
C PRO A 285 -18.59 -8.95 -21.33
N GLU A 286 -17.53 -9.76 -21.30
CA GLU A 286 -16.59 -9.86 -20.17
C GLU A 286 -15.81 -8.55 -19.96
N ALA A 287 -15.35 -7.90 -21.04
CA ALA A 287 -14.68 -6.61 -20.95
C ALA A 287 -15.63 -5.49 -20.51
N GLN A 288 -16.89 -5.52 -20.94
CA GLN A 288 -17.91 -4.56 -20.51
C GLN A 288 -18.16 -4.61 -18.99
N GLY A 289 -18.11 -5.81 -18.40
CA GLY A 289 -18.13 -5.99 -16.94
C GLY A 289 -16.90 -5.42 -16.20
N LEU A 290 -15.86 -5.04 -16.94
CA LEU A 290 -14.59 -4.52 -16.43
C LEU A 290 -14.29 -3.09 -16.91
N LYS A 291 -15.22 -2.40 -17.57
CA LYS A 291 -15.01 -1.06 -18.15
C LYS A 291 -14.50 0.00 -17.16
N ASP A 292 -14.78 -0.16 -15.88
CA ASP A 292 -14.26 0.72 -14.82
C ASP A 292 -12.74 0.62 -14.60
N LEU A 293 -12.10 -0.40 -15.18
CA LEU A 293 -10.65 -0.52 -15.24
C LEU A 293 -10.03 0.35 -16.34
N LEU A 294 -10.79 0.75 -17.37
CA LEU A 294 -10.34 1.52 -18.54
C LEU A 294 -10.15 3.02 -18.21
N LYS A 295 -9.36 3.30 -17.18
CA LYS A 295 -9.05 4.66 -16.73
C LYS A 295 -7.57 4.74 -16.40
N VAL A 296 -6.87 5.67 -17.03
CA VAL A 296 -5.51 6.04 -16.61
C VAL A 296 -5.62 6.58 -15.19
N SER A 297 -4.81 6.04 -14.27
CA SER A 297 -4.86 6.49 -12.89
C SER A 297 -3.50 6.48 -12.22
N VAL A 298 -3.23 7.57 -11.53
CA VAL A 298 -2.02 7.76 -10.73
C VAL A 298 -2.36 7.47 -9.28
N PRO A 299 -1.78 6.43 -8.67
CA PRO A 299 -1.95 6.15 -7.26
C PRO A 299 -1.47 7.33 -6.41
N LYS A 300 -2.14 7.58 -5.27
CA LYS A 300 -1.62 8.49 -4.25
C LYS A 300 -0.23 8.03 -3.79
N ASP A 301 0.73 8.94 -3.70
CA ASP A 301 2.08 8.65 -3.20
C ASP A 301 2.06 8.47 -1.66
N MET A 302 1.60 7.29 -1.26
CA MET A 302 1.47 6.94 0.16
C MET A 302 2.80 6.96 0.92
N PRO A 303 3.94 6.46 0.37
CA PRO A 303 5.25 6.66 0.97
C PRO A 303 5.54 8.12 1.31
N ALA A 304 5.46 9.03 0.33
CA ALA A 304 5.75 10.45 0.54
C ALA A 304 4.88 11.07 1.65
N LEU A 305 3.59 10.74 1.67
CA LEU A 305 2.67 11.24 2.69
C LEU A 305 2.94 10.67 4.09
N GLN A 306 3.44 9.43 4.19
CA GLN A 306 3.87 8.89 5.48
C GLN A 306 5.16 9.54 5.96
N VAL A 307 6.11 9.84 5.06
CA VAL A 307 7.33 10.59 5.38
C VAL A 307 6.96 11.99 5.87
N LYS A 308 6.10 12.72 5.15
CA LYS A 308 5.66 14.05 5.58
C LYS A 308 5.00 14.02 6.96
N MET A 309 4.18 13.00 7.23
CA MET A 309 3.57 12.82 8.54
C MET A 309 4.60 12.48 9.62
N ALA A 310 5.63 11.68 9.31
CA ALA A 310 6.72 11.37 10.23
C ALA A 310 7.54 12.60 10.59
N GLU A 311 7.83 13.45 9.60
CA GLU A 311 8.53 14.73 9.79
C GLU A 311 7.75 15.67 10.69
N LEU A 312 6.45 15.86 10.43
CA LEU A 312 5.60 16.69 11.29
C LEU A 312 5.56 16.14 12.73
N LEU A 313 5.54 14.82 12.91
CA LEU A 313 5.60 14.22 14.24
C LEU A 313 6.94 14.49 14.93
N ALA A 314 8.06 14.39 14.20
CA ALA A 314 9.39 14.70 14.72
C ALA A 314 9.53 16.18 15.07
N GLU A 315 9.05 17.09 14.21
CA GLU A 315 8.99 18.54 14.44
C GLU A 315 8.14 18.93 15.67
N TYR A 316 7.22 18.06 16.10
CA TYR A 316 6.38 18.26 17.29
C TYR A 316 6.90 17.52 18.53
N ASP A 317 8.15 17.02 18.48
CA ASP A 317 8.80 16.25 19.54
C ASP A 317 8.07 14.93 19.88
N ILE A 318 7.35 14.36 18.90
CA ILE A 318 6.65 13.07 19.01
C ILE A 318 7.52 11.96 18.41
N GLY A 319 8.77 11.89 18.87
CA GLY A 319 9.84 11.08 18.29
C GLY A 319 9.48 9.60 18.14
N ARG A 320 8.87 8.98 19.15
CA ARG A 320 8.54 7.55 19.13
C ARG A 320 7.54 7.17 18.03
N GLU A 321 6.48 7.96 17.82
CA GLU A 321 5.57 7.72 16.68
C GLU A 321 6.24 8.10 15.35
N ALA A 322 7.06 9.17 15.30
CA ALA A 322 7.82 9.53 14.10
C ALA A 322 8.73 8.38 13.63
N LEU A 323 9.54 7.81 14.52
CA LEU A 323 10.37 6.62 14.28
C LEU A 323 9.54 5.49 13.69
N ARG A 324 8.42 5.16 14.34
CA ARG A 324 7.52 4.11 13.84
C ARG A 324 6.91 4.44 12.47
N ARG A 325 6.67 5.71 12.14
CA ARG A 325 6.17 6.11 10.81
C ARG A 325 7.24 5.96 9.74
N TYR A 326 8.48 6.34 10.01
CA TYR A 326 9.59 6.05 9.12
C TYR A 326 9.72 4.55 8.88
N LEU A 327 9.69 3.72 9.92
CA LEU A 327 9.72 2.26 9.75
C LEU A 327 8.51 1.72 8.97
N LYS A 328 7.34 2.37 9.04
CA LYS A 328 6.19 2.01 8.18
C LYS A 328 6.43 2.33 6.71
N VAL A 329 7.12 3.42 6.38
CA VAL A 329 7.49 3.73 4.99
C VAL A 329 8.29 2.56 4.40
N ILE A 330 9.18 1.97 5.21
CA ILE A 330 10.01 0.82 4.84
C ILE A 330 9.17 -0.46 4.73
N TYR A 331 8.56 -0.90 5.83
CA TYR A 331 7.97 -2.24 5.87
C TYR A 331 6.55 -2.32 5.28
N THR A 332 5.73 -1.27 5.42
CA THR A 332 4.35 -1.29 4.91
C THR A 332 4.26 -0.81 3.46
N PHE A 333 5.11 0.13 3.07
CA PHE A 333 5.03 0.78 1.75
C PHE A 333 6.28 0.58 0.88
N GLY A 334 7.34 -0.05 1.41
CA GLY A 334 8.56 -0.34 0.67
C GLY A 334 8.52 -1.65 -0.12
N PRO A 335 9.55 -1.90 -0.93
CA PRO A 335 10.66 -0.98 -1.25
C PRO A 335 10.17 0.25 -2.05
N ASN A 336 10.79 1.40 -1.79
CA ASN A 336 10.55 2.69 -2.47
C ASN A 336 11.73 3.66 -2.21
N HIS A 337 11.82 4.74 -2.97
CA HIS A 337 12.93 5.71 -2.87
C HIS A 337 13.04 6.48 -1.55
N PHE A 338 12.00 6.48 -0.70
CA PHE A 338 12.06 7.11 0.61
C PHE A 338 12.63 6.21 1.70
N VAL A 339 12.99 4.95 1.40
CA VAL A 339 13.56 4.03 2.39
C VAL A 339 14.86 4.57 3.00
N PRO A 340 15.89 5.01 2.25
CA PRO A 340 17.13 5.49 2.86
C PRO A 340 16.93 6.78 3.68
N ARG A 341 16.08 7.70 3.21
CA ARG A 341 15.63 8.85 4.03
C ARG A 341 14.99 8.43 5.35
N SER A 342 14.08 7.46 5.27
CA SER A 342 13.34 6.97 6.43
C SER A 342 14.25 6.24 7.41
N LEU A 343 15.18 5.42 6.92
CA LEU A 343 16.21 4.78 7.74
C LEU A 343 17.09 5.81 8.43
N TYR A 344 17.51 6.86 7.72
CA TYR A 344 18.35 7.90 8.29
C TYR A 344 17.65 8.62 9.44
N HIS A 345 16.43 9.11 9.23
CA HIS A 345 15.69 9.79 10.29
C HIS A 345 15.27 8.85 11.43
N ALA A 346 14.98 7.59 11.13
CA ALA A 346 14.78 6.57 12.16
C ALA A 346 16.06 6.37 12.99
N ALA A 347 17.23 6.34 12.36
CA ALA A 347 18.52 6.21 13.03
C ALA A 347 18.81 7.40 13.93
N THR A 348 18.56 8.63 13.47
CA THR A 348 18.75 9.84 14.30
C THR A 348 17.85 9.84 15.54
N ILE A 349 16.59 9.43 15.40
CA ILE A 349 15.65 9.33 16.52
C ILE A 349 16.08 8.22 17.49
N ALA A 350 16.44 7.04 16.96
CA ALA A 350 16.90 5.92 17.77
C ALA A 350 18.18 6.28 18.55
N TYR A 351 19.13 6.95 17.91
CA TYR A 351 20.35 7.43 18.55
C TYR A 351 20.05 8.43 19.66
N GLY A 352 19.19 9.42 19.41
CA GLY A 352 18.74 10.38 20.44
C GLY A 352 18.02 9.72 21.62
N GLY A 353 17.40 8.56 21.40
CA GLY A 353 16.81 7.71 22.44
C GLY A 353 17.80 6.77 23.15
N GLY A 354 19.10 6.84 22.85
CA GLY A 354 20.13 5.97 23.42
C GLY A 354 20.24 4.58 22.78
N HIS A 355 19.54 4.31 21.69
CA HIS A 355 19.57 3.04 20.96
C HIS A 355 20.63 3.06 19.85
N THR A 356 21.89 3.27 20.25
CA THR A 356 23.05 3.46 19.36
C THR A 356 23.25 2.30 18.39
N ASP A 357 23.11 1.04 18.83
CA ASP A 357 23.29 -0.12 17.95
C ASP A 357 22.24 -0.18 16.83
N ALA A 358 21.00 0.20 17.15
CA ALA A 358 19.91 0.22 16.18
C ALA A 358 20.14 1.32 15.14
N ALA A 359 20.55 2.51 15.59
CA ALA A 359 20.95 3.60 14.71
C ALA A 359 22.10 3.17 13.79
N GLN A 360 23.12 2.50 14.34
CA GLN A 360 24.26 2.00 13.57
C GLN A 360 23.82 1.00 12.50
N ARG A 361 22.94 0.04 12.84
CA ARG A 361 22.40 -0.94 11.88
C ARG A 361 21.63 -0.25 10.74
N MET A 362 20.74 0.69 11.06
CA MET A 362 19.98 1.44 10.06
C MET A 362 20.92 2.21 9.11
N CYS A 363 21.95 2.88 9.63
CA CYS A 363 22.94 3.56 8.79
C CYS A 363 23.74 2.59 7.93
N LYS A 364 24.19 1.45 8.48
CA LYS A 364 24.88 0.41 7.71
C LYS A 364 24.01 -0.14 6.58
N THR A 365 22.73 -0.39 6.83
CA THR A 365 21.76 -0.77 5.79
C THR A 365 21.71 0.26 4.65
N ILE A 366 21.74 1.56 4.95
CA ILE A 366 21.81 2.59 3.91
C ILE A 366 23.09 2.44 3.06
N LEU A 367 24.23 2.20 3.70
CA LEU A 367 25.52 2.09 2.99
C LEU A 367 25.66 0.81 2.17
N THR A 368 25.03 -0.28 2.59
CA THR A 368 25.13 -1.59 1.94
C THR A 368 24.09 -1.75 0.83
N ASP A 369 22.87 -1.27 1.04
CA ASP A 369 21.74 -1.59 0.17
C ASP A 369 21.40 -0.45 -0.82
N TYR A 370 22.02 0.73 -0.69
CA TYR A 370 21.71 1.91 -1.50
C TYR A 370 22.94 2.57 -2.16
N PRO A 371 22.83 3.01 -3.44
CA PRO A 371 21.68 2.81 -4.33
C PRO A 371 21.46 1.31 -4.64
N PRO A 372 20.21 0.88 -4.89
CA PRO A 372 19.94 -0.52 -5.20
C PRO A 372 20.67 -0.93 -6.49
N SER A 373 21.07 -2.21 -6.59
CA SER A 373 21.77 -2.76 -7.76
C SER A 373 20.94 -2.69 -9.06
N GLU A 374 19.61 -2.63 -8.93
CA GLU A 374 18.69 -2.44 -10.05
C GLU A 374 17.83 -1.19 -9.84
N PRO A 375 17.66 -0.33 -10.85
CA PRO A 375 16.78 0.83 -10.76
C PRO A 375 15.33 0.40 -10.55
N GLU A 376 14.62 1.05 -9.64
CA GLU A 376 13.20 0.77 -9.42
C GLU A 376 12.36 1.20 -10.64
N GLU A 377 11.58 0.29 -11.22
CA GLU A 377 10.75 0.55 -12.42
C GLU A 377 9.73 1.70 -12.26
N PHE A 378 9.47 2.22 -11.05
CA PHE A 378 8.60 3.39 -10.88
C PHE A 378 9.30 4.61 -10.29
N ASP A 379 10.62 4.54 -10.15
CA ASP A 379 11.46 5.61 -9.65
C ASP A 379 12.28 6.19 -10.80
N SER A 380 11.57 6.86 -11.71
CA SER A 380 12.19 7.54 -12.84
C SER A 380 11.68 8.99 -12.94
N PRO A 381 12.46 9.89 -13.56
CA PRO A 381 12.02 11.26 -13.83
C PRO A 381 10.67 11.33 -14.56
N VAL A 382 10.35 10.32 -15.38
CA VAL A 382 9.08 10.24 -16.11
C VAL A 382 7.91 9.99 -15.17
N MET A 383 8.10 9.10 -14.20
CA MET A 383 7.08 8.81 -13.20
C MET A 383 6.84 9.97 -12.25
N ASP A 384 7.80 10.89 -12.14
CA ASP A 384 7.68 12.11 -11.35
C ASP A 384 6.78 13.14 -12.02
N LEU A 385 6.82 13.28 -13.35
CA LEU A 385 5.89 14.13 -14.09
C LEU A 385 4.43 13.71 -13.85
N ALA A 386 4.16 12.40 -13.92
CA ALA A 386 2.82 11.85 -13.74
C ALA A 386 2.23 12.05 -12.33
N ARG A 387 3.08 12.25 -11.32
CA ARG A 387 2.65 12.36 -9.92
C ARG A 387 2.26 13.79 -9.57
N PRO A 388 1.30 13.98 -8.65
CA PRO A 388 1.14 15.26 -7.98
C PRO A 388 2.47 15.70 -7.35
N PRO A 389 2.70 17.02 -7.16
CA PRO A 389 3.88 17.52 -6.46
C PRO A 389 4.15 16.73 -5.19
N CYS A 390 5.39 16.27 -5.06
CA CYS A 390 5.80 15.48 -3.91
C CYS A 390 5.77 16.39 -2.67
N PRO A 391 5.04 16.02 -1.59
CA PRO A 391 4.96 16.86 -0.39
C PRO A 391 6.26 16.89 0.42
N VAL A 392 7.31 16.23 -0.08
CA VAL A 392 8.60 16.03 0.57
C VAL A 392 9.70 16.17 -0.48
N ASP A 393 10.80 16.84 -0.10
CA ASP A 393 12.00 16.97 -0.93
C ASP A 393 12.54 15.59 -1.41
N LYS A 394 12.85 15.45 -2.70
CA LYS A 394 13.38 14.21 -3.28
C LYS A 394 14.90 14.32 -3.46
N ARG A 395 15.62 14.25 -2.34
CA ARG A 395 17.08 14.10 -2.39
C ARG A 395 17.46 12.71 -2.90
N THR A 396 18.54 12.64 -3.66
CA THR A 396 19.04 11.40 -4.28
C THR A 396 19.50 10.37 -3.23
N TYR A 397 19.67 9.12 -3.66
CA TYR A 397 20.27 8.08 -2.81
C TYR A 397 21.65 8.50 -2.30
N ASP A 398 22.48 9.10 -3.15
CA ASP A 398 23.81 9.58 -2.79
C ASP A 398 23.78 10.54 -1.61
N HIS A 399 22.80 11.45 -1.56
CA HIS A 399 22.65 12.37 -0.44
C HIS A 399 22.49 11.61 0.89
N TRP A 400 21.59 10.63 0.94
CA TRP A 400 21.33 9.87 2.17
C TRP A 400 22.46 8.91 2.53
N VAL A 401 23.15 8.35 1.53
CA VAL A 401 24.37 7.57 1.73
C VAL A 401 25.46 8.45 2.38
N GLN A 402 25.69 9.66 1.87
CA GLN A 402 26.66 10.58 2.46
C GLN A 402 26.24 11.02 3.86
N ALA A 403 24.96 11.32 4.09
CA ALA A 403 24.45 11.66 5.41
C ALA A 403 24.68 10.52 6.42
N ALA A 404 24.43 9.26 6.02
CA ALA A 404 24.67 8.09 6.87
C ALA A 404 26.17 7.88 7.16
N LYS A 405 27.06 8.10 6.16
CA LYS A 405 28.52 8.07 6.37
C LYS A 405 28.95 9.12 7.39
N GLN A 406 28.52 10.36 7.22
CA GLN A 406 28.82 11.47 8.13
C GLN A 406 28.29 11.20 9.54
N PHE A 407 27.08 10.64 9.64
CA PHE A 407 26.49 10.24 10.92
C PHE A 407 27.33 9.19 11.65
N LEU A 408 27.83 8.16 10.95
CA LEU A 408 28.69 7.15 11.56
C LEU A 408 30.07 7.72 11.95
N LEU A 409 30.64 8.60 11.14
CA LEU A 409 31.92 9.27 11.43
C LEU A 409 31.83 10.20 12.65
N ALA A 410 30.71 10.90 12.82
CA ALA A 410 30.48 11.79 13.96
C ALA A 410 30.28 11.04 15.29
N HIS A 411 30.05 9.72 15.24
CA HIS A 411 29.71 8.90 16.40
C HIS A 411 30.51 7.58 16.40
N PRO A 412 31.86 7.63 16.47
CA PRO A 412 32.73 6.46 16.33
C PRO A 412 32.57 5.44 17.47
N HIS A 413 32.02 5.86 18.61
CA HIS A 413 31.82 5.03 19.81
C HIS A 413 30.46 4.32 19.86
N MET A 414 29.71 4.24 18.76
CA MET A 414 28.51 3.39 18.72
C MET A 414 28.92 1.95 19.02
N ALA A 415 28.50 1.45 20.18
CA ALA A 415 28.81 0.10 20.62
C ALA A 415 28.39 -0.92 19.57
N PRO A 416 29.12 -2.04 19.44
CA PRO A 416 28.58 -3.19 18.74
C PRO A 416 27.34 -3.68 19.49
N PRO A 417 26.32 -4.21 18.79
CA PRO A 417 25.14 -4.75 19.45
C PRO A 417 25.55 -5.77 20.51
N PRO A 418 25.07 -5.65 21.76
CA PRO A 418 25.33 -6.66 22.76
C PRO A 418 24.76 -7.98 22.24
N GLN A 419 25.57 -9.04 22.30
CA GLN A 419 25.10 -10.38 21.96
C GLN A 419 23.86 -10.68 22.80
N ARG A 420 22.74 -11.01 22.13
CA ARG A 420 21.48 -11.32 22.80
C ARG A 420 21.60 -12.71 23.41
N ARG A 421 21.89 -12.77 24.71
CA ARG A 421 22.16 -14.02 25.44
C ARG A 421 20.90 -14.82 25.82
N THR A 422 19.70 -14.33 25.55
CA THR A 422 18.46 -15.05 25.88
C THR A 422 17.95 -15.90 24.70
N PRO A 423 17.29 -17.04 24.92
CA PRO A 423 16.79 -17.91 23.85
C PRO A 423 15.85 -17.22 22.84
N CYS A 424 14.81 -16.47 23.27
CA CYS A 424 14.00 -15.70 22.30
C CYS A 424 14.83 -14.54 21.68
N GLY A 425 15.92 -14.10 22.32
CA GLY A 425 16.88 -13.15 21.75
C GLY A 425 17.67 -13.74 20.58
N THR A 426 18.13 -14.98 20.70
CA THR A 426 18.76 -15.72 19.59
C THR A 426 17.76 -16.04 18.48
N LEU A 427 16.50 -16.34 18.82
CA LEU A 427 15.44 -16.45 17.82
C LEU A 427 15.28 -15.15 17.03
N LEU A 428 15.27 -13.99 17.72
CA LEU A 428 15.20 -12.68 17.08
C LEU A 428 16.35 -12.45 16.09
N ASP A 429 17.58 -12.81 16.46
CA ASP A 429 18.76 -12.68 15.59
C ASP A 429 18.69 -13.58 14.35
N ARG A 430 18.03 -14.74 14.45
CA ARG A 430 17.85 -15.66 13.31
C ARG A 430 16.77 -15.22 12.33
N VAL A 431 15.73 -14.54 12.81
CA VAL A 431 14.59 -14.11 11.98
C VAL A 431 14.74 -12.68 11.45
N SER A 432 15.74 -11.93 11.92
CA SER A 432 16.03 -10.56 11.52
C SER A 432 17.32 -10.50 10.69
N PRO A 433 17.37 -9.77 9.56
CA PRO A 433 16.30 -8.97 8.99
C PRO A 433 15.34 -9.81 8.13
N ILE A 434 14.08 -9.39 8.11
CA ILE A 434 13.11 -9.89 7.11
C ILE A 434 13.21 -9.01 5.87
N ILE A 435 13.65 -9.62 4.77
CA ILE A 435 13.68 -8.96 3.46
C ILE A 435 12.25 -8.81 2.97
N ILE A 436 11.78 -7.56 2.89
CA ILE A 436 10.50 -7.23 2.30
C ILE A 436 10.66 -7.05 0.79
N ARG A 437 9.91 -7.85 0.04
CA ARG A 437 9.88 -7.81 -1.41
C ARG A 437 8.75 -6.92 -1.89
N ASP A 438 8.90 -6.33 -3.08
CA ASP A 438 7.87 -5.46 -3.64
C ASP A 438 6.55 -6.19 -3.94
N GLY A 439 6.63 -7.47 -4.30
CA GLY A 439 5.48 -8.33 -4.49
C GLY A 439 4.88 -8.89 -3.21
N ASP A 440 5.43 -8.60 -2.02
CA ASP A 440 4.78 -9.00 -0.77
C ASP A 440 3.48 -8.20 -0.58
N PRO A 441 2.37 -8.85 -0.19
CA PRO A 441 1.09 -8.17 0.00
C PRO A 441 1.20 -7.01 0.99
N PRO A 442 0.56 -5.86 0.69
CA PRO A 442 0.58 -4.74 1.63
C PRO A 442 -0.24 -5.05 2.88
N LYS A 443 0.25 -4.65 4.05
CA LYS A 443 -0.45 -4.79 5.35
C LYS A 443 -0.80 -6.25 5.70
N ASN A 444 0.11 -7.18 5.42
CA ASN A 444 -0.01 -8.59 5.81
C ASN A 444 0.84 -8.91 7.06
N GLY A 445 0.81 -10.19 7.45
CA GLY A 445 1.60 -10.72 8.57
C GLY A 445 3.11 -10.56 8.37
N THR A 446 3.64 -10.81 7.18
CA THR A 446 5.09 -10.68 6.87
C THR A 446 5.60 -9.27 7.17
N ARG A 447 4.92 -8.24 6.64
CA ARG A 447 5.34 -6.83 6.79
C ARG A 447 5.15 -6.31 8.21
N GLU A 448 4.06 -6.70 8.88
CA GLU A 448 3.83 -6.29 10.28
C GLU A 448 4.80 -7.01 11.24
N PHE A 449 5.18 -8.26 10.95
CA PHE A 449 6.21 -8.97 11.70
C PHE A 449 7.57 -8.26 11.55
N ALA A 450 8.01 -7.98 10.32
CA ALA A 450 9.25 -7.25 10.06
C ALA A 450 9.30 -5.87 10.75
N LEU A 451 8.19 -5.12 10.71
CA LEU A 451 8.05 -3.85 11.44
C LEU A 451 8.20 -4.06 12.96
N GLY A 452 7.54 -5.08 13.51
CA GLY A 452 7.61 -5.41 14.93
C GLY A 452 9.03 -5.77 15.39
N LEU A 453 9.78 -6.54 14.58
CA LEU A 453 11.17 -6.85 14.85
C LEU A 453 12.02 -5.58 14.89
N HIS A 454 11.96 -4.75 13.86
CA HIS A 454 12.78 -3.52 13.83
C HIS A 454 12.44 -2.57 14.99
N LEU A 455 11.16 -2.44 15.37
CA LEU A 455 10.77 -1.68 16.56
C LEU A 455 11.37 -2.26 17.85
N LEU A 456 11.39 -3.59 18.00
CA LEU A 456 11.98 -4.26 19.16
C LEU A 456 13.50 -4.06 19.21
N GLU A 457 14.14 -4.08 18.04
CA GLU A 457 15.56 -3.78 17.89
C GLU A 457 15.91 -2.33 18.17
N ALA A 458 15.02 -1.40 17.83
CA ALA A 458 15.13 0.02 18.10
C ALA A 458 14.69 0.41 19.53
N GLY A 459 14.49 -0.56 20.42
CA GLY A 459 14.11 -0.31 21.82
C GLY A 459 12.66 0.12 22.05
N GLU A 460 11.85 0.25 20.99
CA GLU A 460 10.45 0.67 21.05
C GLU A 460 9.51 -0.48 21.42
N VAL A 461 9.67 -1.03 22.63
CA VAL A 461 9.04 -2.29 23.04
C VAL A 461 7.51 -2.24 23.05
N ASP A 462 6.88 -1.11 23.43
CA ASP A 462 5.42 -0.97 23.38
C ASP A 462 4.91 -1.05 21.93
N TYR A 463 5.61 -0.41 21.00
CA TYR A 463 5.23 -0.42 19.59
C TYR A 463 5.54 -1.75 18.91
N ALA A 464 6.64 -2.40 19.30
CA ALA A 464 6.93 -3.77 18.89
C ALA A 464 5.82 -4.72 19.34
N THR A 465 5.42 -4.66 20.62
CA THR A 465 4.30 -5.44 21.18
C THR A 465 3.04 -5.22 20.36
N ARG A 466 2.71 -3.95 20.08
CA ARG A 466 1.55 -3.55 19.30
C ARG A 466 1.54 -4.16 17.90
N ASP A 467 2.66 -4.09 17.18
CA ASP A 467 2.72 -4.55 15.78
C ASP A 467 2.89 -6.08 15.66
N LEU A 468 3.61 -6.73 16.59
CA LEU A 468 3.66 -8.19 16.70
C LEU A 468 2.27 -8.77 17.02
N LEU A 469 1.49 -8.13 17.88
CA LEU A 469 0.12 -8.55 18.17
C LEU A 469 -0.78 -8.56 16.93
N LYS A 470 -0.54 -7.70 15.93
CA LYS A 470 -1.31 -7.75 14.69
C LYS A 470 -1.04 -9.00 13.87
N VAL A 471 0.18 -9.54 13.93
CA VAL A 471 0.57 -10.78 13.24
C VAL A 471 -0.33 -11.93 13.69
N VAL A 472 -0.58 -12.02 15.00
CA VAL A 472 -1.38 -13.09 15.63
C VAL A 472 -2.87 -12.78 15.72
N THR A 473 -3.30 -11.59 15.27
CA THR A 473 -4.71 -11.17 15.33
C THR A 473 -5.25 -10.65 13.99
N LEU A 474 -4.91 -9.42 13.61
CA LEU A 474 -5.43 -8.80 12.38
C LEU A 474 -5.04 -9.59 11.13
N ASN A 475 -3.83 -10.18 11.13
CA ASN A 475 -3.27 -10.94 10.02
C ASN A 475 -3.35 -12.46 10.26
N TYR A 476 -4.37 -12.93 10.97
CA TYR A 476 -4.55 -14.35 11.26
C TYR A 476 -5.06 -15.15 10.04
N PRO A 477 -4.54 -16.35 9.75
CA PRO A 477 -3.35 -16.97 10.34
C PRO A 477 -2.08 -16.57 9.57
N SER A 478 -1.08 -16.00 10.24
CA SER A 478 0.21 -15.69 9.63
C SER A 478 1.22 -16.82 9.82
N ARG A 479 2.06 -17.11 8.82
CA ARG A 479 3.23 -18.01 8.96
C ARG A 479 4.26 -17.61 10.02
N TYR A 480 4.17 -16.41 10.58
CA TYR A 480 5.07 -15.91 11.64
C TYR A 480 4.42 -15.88 13.03
N MET A 481 3.24 -16.47 13.20
CA MET A 481 2.51 -16.44 14.46
C MET A 481 3.31 -17.04 15.63
N ASP A 482 3.93 -18.20 15.43
CA ASP A 482 4.76 -18.89 16.42
C ASP A 482 5.86 -17.96 16.98
N LYS A 483 6.63 -17.35 16.06
CA LYS A 483 7.74 -16.44 16.37
C LYS A 483 7.23 -15.15 17.00
N ALA A 484 6.13 -14.60 16.50
CA ALA A 484 5.50 -13.42 17.09
C ALA A 484 5.04 -13.69 18.53
N GLU A 485 4.43 -14.84 18.84
CA GLU A 485 4.03 -15.19 20.20
C GLU A 485 5.24 -15.36 21.16
N CYS A 486 6.37 -15.99 20.75
CA CYS A 486 7.61 -16.01 21.58
C CYS A 486 8.10 -14.59 21.88
N LEU A 487 8.19 -13.76 20.84
CA LEU A 487 8.75 -12.41 20.94
C LEU A 487 7.84 -11.46 21.71
N LEU A 488 6.53 -11.69 21.74
CA LEU A 488 5.61 -10.99 22.64
C LEU A 488 5.93 -11.25 24.12
N GLY A 489 6.37 -12.47 24.46
CA GLY A 489 6.86 -12.79 25.81
C GLY A 489 8.14 -12.03 26.15
N LEU A 490 9.08 -11.95 25.19
CA LEU A 490 10.30 -11.13 25.33
C LEU A 490 9.96 -9.64 25.51
N CYS A 491 9.01 -9.11 24.74
CA CYS A 491 8.54 -7.74 24.91
C CYS A 491 7.97 -7.48 26.30
N ALA A 492 7.12 -8.39 26.82
CA ALA A 492 6.58 -8.29 28.17
C ALA A 492 7.69 -8.32 29.24
N ARG A 493 8.68 -9.21 29.09
CA ARG A 493 9.86 -9.25 29.98
C ARG A 493 10.62 -7.93 29.98
N ARG A 494 10.91 -7.36 28.80
CA ARG A 494 11.62 -6.07 28.67
C ARG A 494 10.85 -4.88 29.24
N ARG A 495 9.53 -4.98 29.31
CA ARG A 495 8.65 -3.97 29.94
C ARG A 495 8.49 -4.19 31.46
N GLY A 496 9.19 -5.15 32.05
CA GLY A 496 9.07 -5.47 33.47
C GLY A 496 7.75 -6.14 33.84
N LEU A 497 7.16 -6.92 32.92
CA LEU A 497 5.86 -7.60 33.11
C LEU A 497 6.07 -9.14 33.14
N PRO A 498 6.69 -9.69 34.20
CA PRO A 498 7.08 -11.10 34.26
C PRO A 498 5.89 -12.06 34.15
N ALA A 499 4.77 -11.76 34.82
CA ALA A 499 3.57 -12.59 34.76
C ALA A 499 2.95 -12.64 33.33
N VAL A 500 2.96 -11.50 32.62
CA VAL A 500 2.51 -11.42 31.23
C VAL A 500 3.45 -12.21 30.31
N ALA A 501 4.76 -12.10 30.53
CA ALA A 501 5.76 -12.84 29.77
C ALA A 501 5.58 -14.36 29.92
N GLN A 502 5.43 -14.85 31.16
CA GLN A 502 5.20 -16.27 31.42
C GLN A 502 3.90 -16.78 30.79
N ALA A 503 2.80 -16.04 30.94
CA ALA A 503 1.52 -16.41 30.34
C ALA A 503 1.62 -16.47 28.80
N GLN A 504 2.41 -15.56 28.22
CA GLN A 504 2.65 -15.50 26.79
C GLN A 504 3.50 -16.67 26.27
N TRP A 505 4.59 -17.04 26.95
CA TRP A 505 5.38 -18.21 26.54
C TRP A 505 4.66 -19.53 26.74
N ARG A 506 3.90 -19.69 27.83
CA ARG A 506 3.01 -20.86 28.01
C ARG A 506 1.98 -20.97 26.88
N ARG A 507 1.49 -19.84 26.36
CA ARG A 507 0.62 -19.80 25.18
C ARG A 507 1.37 -20.28 23.94
N THR A 508 2.57 -19.78 23.68
CA THR A 508 3.42 -20.20 22.55
C THR A 508 3.63 -21.72 22.55
N ILE A 509 3.98 -22.30 23.70
CA ILE A 509 4.21 -23.75 23.84
C ILE A 509 2.93 -24.53 23.56
N ARG A 510 1.81 -24.12 24.17
CA ARG A 510 0.52 -24.81 23.98
C ARG A 510 0.01 -24.76 22.54
N GLU A 511 0.17 -23.61 21.87
CA GLU A 511 -0.40 -23.39 20.54
C GLU A 511 0.55 -23.83 19.41
N PHE A 512 1.86 -23.92 19.67
CA PHE A 512 2.89 -24.25 18.68
C PHE A 512 3.96 -25.24 19.20
N PRO A 513 3.59 -26.39 19.80
CA PRO A 513 4.47 -27.25 20.61
C PRO A 513 5.71 -27.82 19.89
N GLU A 514 5.73 -27.81 18.56
CA GLU A 514 6.79 -28.41 17.74
C GLU A 514 7.66 -27.36 17.02
N THR A 515 7.53 -26.09 17.41
CA THR A 515 8.26 -24.99 16.76
C THR A 515 9.51 -24.60 17.55
N GLU A 516 10.50 -24.06 16.85
CA GLU A 516 11.66 -23.42 17.48
C GLU A 516 11.25 -22.30 18.46
N ALA A 517 10.14 -21.64 18.19
CA ALA A 517 9.56 -20.62 19.06
C ALA A 517 9.04 -21.20 20.38
N ALA A 518 8.46 -22.40 20.39
CA ALA A 518 8.08 -23.10 21.62
C ALA A 518 9.30 -23.54 22.43
N LEU A 519 10.33 -24.10 21.79
CA LEU A 519 11.58 -24.46 22.46
C LEU A 519 12.26 -23.23 23.09
N ALA A 520 12.30 -22.11 22.38
CA ALA A 520 12.81 -20.85 22.92
C ALA A 520 11.95 -20.35 24.11
N ALA A 521 10.63 -20.49 24.03
CA ALA A 521 9.70 -20.12 25.10
C ALA A 521 9.85 -21.00 26.35
N GLU A 522 10.09 -22.31 26.20
CA GLU A 522 10.40 -23.23 27.30
C GLU A 522 11.68 -22.83 28.01
N ALA A 523 12.74 -22.56 27.23
CA ALA A 523 14.03 -22.14 27.76
C ALA A 523 13.93 -20.78 28.49
N GLU A 524 13.13 -19.84 27.99
CA GLU A 524 12.87 -18.57 28.71
C GLU A 524 12.12 -18.81 30.03
N LEU A 525 11.08 -19.66 30.04
CA LEU A 525 10.33 -20.00 31.25
C LEU A 525 11.21 -20.66 32.32
N ALA A 526 12.17 -21.49 31.93
CA ALA A 526 13.13 -22.10 32.86
C ALA A 526 14.01 -21.07 33.59
N THR A 527 14.12 -19.84 33.09
CA THR A 527 14.89 -18.76 33.74
C THR A 527 14.12 -17.99 34.82
N PHE A 528 12.83 -18.25 35.01
CA PHE A 528 12.02 -17.53 36.01
C PHE A 528 12.06 -18.20 37.38
N ALA A 529 12.31 -17.40 38.42
CA ALA A 529 11.97 -17.77 39.78
C ALA A 529 10.43 -17.94 39.90
N SER A 530 9.98 -18.69 40.91
CA SER A 530 8.57 -19.03 41.16
C SER A 530 7.61 -17.86 40.89
N ALA A 531 6.55 -18.13 40.14
CA ALA A 531 5.67 -17.10 39.58
C ALA A 531 4.99 -16.24 40.66
N GLU A 532 5.18 -14.92 40.57
CA GLU A 532 4.30 -13.98 41.25
C GLU A 532 2.90 -14.04 40.62
N ARG A 533 1.86 -14.12 41.46
CA ARG A 533 0.49 -14.00 41.00
C ARG A 533 0.25 -12.58 40.51
N PRO A 534 -0.38 -12.39 39.32
CA PRO A 534 -0.75 -11.06 38.89
C PRO A 534 -1.69 -10.41 39.92
N THR A 535 -1.37 -9.19 40.36
CA THR A 535 -2.34 -8.34 41.05
C THR A 535 -3.30 -7.77 40.00
N GLU A 536 -4.59 -8.10 40.12
CA GLU A 536 -5.62 -7.68 39.17
C GLU A 536 -6.45 -6.52 39.73
N ASP A 537 -6.09 -5.27 39.40
CA ASP A 537 -6.95 -4.11 39.73
C ASP A 537 -8.04 -3.85 38.68
N HIS A 538 -7.88 -4.36 37.45
CA HIS A 538 -8.84 -4.15 36.35
C HIS A 538 -9.05 -5.43 35.53
N THR A 539 -10.23 -6.02 35.66
CA THR A 539 -10.64 -7.21 34.90
C THR A 539 -11.46 -6.82 33.67
N MET A 540 -10.94 -7.14 32.49
CA MET A 540 -11.70 -7.02 31.24
C MET A 540 -12.68 -8.21 31.16
N PRO A 541 -13.94 -8.01 30.73
CA PRO A 541 -14.88 -9.12 30.57
C PRO A 541 -14.31 -10.21 29.67
N PRO A 542 -14.65 -11.49 29.89
CA PRO A 542 -14.21 -12.57 29.01
C PRO A 542 -14.52 -12.25 27.54
N TRP A 543 -13.60 -12.60 26.66
CA TRP A 543 -13.75 -12.47 25.22
C TRP A 543 -13.28 -13.76 24.57
N GLN A 544 -14.11 -14.33 23.71
CA GLN A 544 -13.69 -15.44 22.85
C GLN A 544 -13.03 -14.85 21.60
N PRO A 545 -11.75 -15.13 21.33
CA PRO A 545 -11.09 -14.66 20.11
C PRO A 545 -11.87 -15.07 18.86
N GLY A 546 -12.05 -14.12 17.94
CA GLY A 546 -12.79 -14.33 16.70
C GLY A 546 -12.05 -13.73 15.51
N TYR A 547 -11.97 -14.48 14.41
CA TYR A 547 -11.17 -14.13 13.24
C TYR A 547 -11.95 -14.11 11.92
N ASP A 548 -13.25 -14.40 11.94
CA ASP A 548 -14.06 -14.54 10.73
C ASP A 548 -14.47 -13.19 10.13
N THR A 549 -14.53 -12.14 10.95
CA THR A 549 -14.81 -10.77 10.50
C THR A 549 -13.70 -9.81 10.93
N HIS A 550 -13.51 -8.75 10.15
CA HIS A 550 -12.56 -7.69 10.48
C HIS A 550 -12.85 -7.06 11.85
N ALA A 551 -14.13 -6.93 12.23
CA ALA A 551 -14.52 -6.37 13.52
C ALA A 551 -14.13 -7.28 14.69
N HIS A 552 -14.38 -8.60 14.60
CA HIS A 552 -13.94 -9.55 15.61
C HIS A 552 -12.41 -9.61 15.73
N ARG A 553 -11.68 -9.51 14.61
CA ARG A 553 -10.22 -9.37 14.62
C ARG A 553 -9.78 -8.11 15.36
N GLY A 554 -10.44 -6.98 15.09
CA GLY A 554 -10.18 -5.70 15.77
C GLY A 554 -10.42 -5.79 17.29
N VAL A 555 -11.51 -6.40 17.73
CA VAL A 555 -11.78 -6.62 19.16
C VAL A 555 -10.77 -7.57 19.77
N THR A 556 -10.49 -8.71 19.12
CA THR A 556 -9.47 -9.68 19.58
C THR A 556 -8.10 -9.02 19.74
N TYR A 557 -7.70 -8.20 18.77
CA TYR A 557 -6.48 -7.41 18.85
C TYR A 557 -6.49 -6.43 20.03
N GLY A 558 -7.60 -5.70 20.24
CA GLY A 558 -7.78 -4.82 21.40
C GLY A 558 -7.68 -5.58 22.73
N MET A 559 -8.28 -6.75 22.83
CA MET A 559 -8.23 -7.59 24.03
C MET A 559 -6.79 -8.07 24.32
N ARG A 560 -6.06 -8.49 23.28
CA ARG A 560 -4.66 -8.88 23.42
C ARG A 560 -3.75 -7.71 23.81
N LEU A 561 -4.03 -6.49 23.34
CA LEU A 561 -3.34 -5.29 23.82
C LEU A 561 -3.59 -5.07 25.32
N PHE A 562 -4.80 -5.33 25.81
CA PHE A 562 -5.13 -5.18 27.23
C PHE A 562 -4.42 -6.22 28.10
N GLU A 563 -4.39 -7.48 27.66
CA GLU A 563 -3.61 -8.56 28.31
C GLU A 563 -2.12 -8.19 28.44
N HIS A 564 -1.59 -7.49 27.44
CA HIS A 564 -0.24 -6.95 27.43
C HIS A 564 -0.09 -5.60 28.16
N ARG A 565 -1.05 -5.19 29.00
CA ARG A 565 -1.00 -3.93 29.77
C ARG A 565 -0.74 -2.71 28.88
N LEU A 566 -1.44 -2.64 27.74
CA LEU A 566 -1.45 -1.48 26.83
C LEU A 566 -2.87 -0.89 26.73
N PRO A 567 -3.42 -0.34 27.84
CA PRO A 567 -4.82 0.07 27.91
C PRO A 567 -5.15 1.26 27.00
N LEU A 568 -4.22 2.19 26.78
CA LEU A 568 -4.42 3.30 25.83
C LEU A 568 -4.56 2.81 24.38
N PHE A 569 -3.71 1.86 23.95
CA PHE A 569 -3.85 1.25 22.63
C PHE A 569 -5.11 0.38 22.53
N THR A 570 -5.52 -0.27 23.61
CA THR A 570 -6.80 -0.99 23.69
C THR A 570 -7.96 -0.03 23.44
N PHE A 571 -8.01 1.10 24.16
CA PHE A 571 -9.02 2.14 23.98
C PHE A 571 -9.06 2.64 22.53
N LYS A 572 -7.89 2.92 21.94
CA LYS A 572 -7.74 3.30 20.53
C LYS A 572 -8.36 2.29 19.59
N GLU A 573 -8.13 1.02 19.85
CA GLU A 573 -8.59 -0.06 19.01
C GLU A 573 -10.11 -0.20 19.06
N MET A 574 -10.71 -0.06 20.24
CA MET A 574 -12.16 -0.01 20.39
C MET A 574 -12.77 1.17 19.62
N MET A 575 -12.11 2.34 19.58
CA MET A 575 -12.58 3.46 18.76
C MET A 575 -12.52 3.16 17.26
N LYS A 576 -11.53 2.40 16.77
CA LYS A 576 -11.50 1.97 15.37
C LYS A 576 -12.66 1.05 15.03
N VAL A 577 -12.97 0.10 15.91
CA VAL A 577 -14.12 -0.80 15.77
C VAL A 577 -15.41 0.04 15.68
N LEU A 578 -15.67 0.91 16.67
CA LEU A 578 -16.85 1.80 16.69
C LEU A 578 -16.94 2.74 15.48
N SER A 579 -15.80 3.20 14.94
CA SER A 579 -15.77 4.06 13.75
C SER A 579 -16.11 3.33 12.45
N GLY A 580 -16.19 1.99 12.47
CA GLY A 580 -16.38 1.16 11.28
C GLY A 580 -15.11 1.03 10.41
N VAL A 581 -13.91 1.29 10.95
CA VAL A 581 -12.64 1.02 10.22
C VAL A 581 -12.56 -0.45 9.81
N TYR A 582 -13.15 -1.33 10.61
CA TYR A 582 -13.23 -2.77 10.37
C TYR A 582 -14.54 -3.23 9.71
N GLY A 583 -15.23 -2.33 9.01
CA GLY A 583 -16.52 -2.63 8.40
C GLY A 583 -17.68 -2.53 9.38
N ASP A 584 -18.85 -3.00 8.93
CA ASP A 584 -20.08 -2.98 9.71
C ASP A 584 -20.15 -4.18 10.67
N HIS A 585 -20.73 -3.99 11.85
CA HIS A 585 -20.87 -5.03 12.88
C HIS A 585 -21.94 -4.65 13.90
N THR A 586 -22.27 -5.59 14.79
CA THR A 586 -23.26 -5.43 15.88
C THR A 586 -22.63 -5.23 17.26
N LEU A 587 -21.29 -5.29 17.37
CA LEU A 587 -20.54 -5.24 18.62
C LEU A 587 -20.50 -3.86 19.33
N ASP A 588 -21.29 -2.87 18.93
CA ASP A 588 -21.12 -1.48 19.38
C ASP A 588 -21.26 -1.30 20.89
N ALA A 589 -22.32 -1.86 21.51
CA ALA A 589 -22.53 -1.76 22.95
C ALA A 589 -21.39 -2.41 23.75
N GLU A 590 -20.97 -3.61 23.34
CA GLU A 590 -19.87 -4.35 23.97
C GLU A 590 -18.54 -3.61 23.89
N VAL A 591 -18.16 -3.21 22.67
CA VAL A 591 -16.91 -2.51 22.38
C VAL A 591 -16.83 -1.20 23.16
N ARG A 592 -17.96 -0.50 23.28
CA ARG A 592 -18.05 0.75 24.01
C ARG A 592 -17.92 0.56 25.52
N PHE A 593 -18.50 -0.50 26.07
CA PHE A 593 -18.29 -0.87 27.47
C PHE A 593 -16.81 -1.20 27.74
N ARG A 594 -16.20 -2.05 26.89
CA ARG A 594 -14.77 -2.41 26.96
C ARG A 594 -13.85 -1.20 26.80
N ALA A 595 -14.19 -0.26 25.94
CA ALA A 595 -13.47 1.01 25.81
C ALA A 595 -13.46 1.79 27.14
N GLY A 596 -14.56 1.77 27.89
CA GLY A 596 -14.60 2.40 29.21
C GLY A 596 -13.65 1.74 30.22
N ILE A 597 -13.55 0.40 30.21
CA ILE A 597 -12.59 -0.34 31.06
C ILE A 597 -11.15 -0.03 30.65
N ALA A 598 -10.87 -0.02 29.34
CA ALA A 598 -9.55 0.33 28.84
C ALA A 598 -9.15 1.76 29.20
N ALA A 599 -10.09 2.72 29.14
CA ALA A 599 -9.85 4.08 29.56
C ALA A 599 -9.59 4.19 31.08
N GLU A 600 -10.36 3.47 31.91
CA GLU A 600 -10.15 3.44 33.36
C GLU A 600 -8.76 2.88 33.69
N ALA A 601 -8.38 1.75 33.10
CA ALA A 601 -7.07 1.13 33.28
C ALA A 601 -5.90 1.97 32.75
N ALA A 602 -6.16 2.91 31.84
CA ALA A 602 -5.18 3.90 31.37
C ALA A 602 -5.09 5.14 32.28
N GLY A 603 -5.80 5.17 33.41
CA GLY A 603 -5.85 6.34 34.30
C GLY A 603 -6.71 7.48 33.77
N LEU A 604 -7.71 7.19 32.91
CA LEU A 604 -8.55 8.19 32.24
C LEU A 604 -10.03 8.06 32.69
N PRO A 605 -10.37 8.40 33.94
CA PRO A 605 -11.70 8.18 34.50
C PRO A 605 -12.82 8.97 33.78
N ASP A 606 -12.52 10.15 33.24
CA ASP A 606 -13.49 10.93 32.46
C ASP A 606 -13.81 10.27 31.11
N ALA A 607 -12.79 9.76 30.43
CA ALA A 607 -12.96 8.96 29.22
C ALA A 607 -13.79 7.71 29.53
N ALA A 608 -13.50 7.01 30.63
CA ALA A 608 -14.25 5.84 31.07
C ALA A 608 -15.74 6.17 31.32
N ARG A 609 -16.02 7.21 32.13
CA ARG A 609 -17.38 7.71 32.40
C ARG A 609 -18.12 8.03 31.12
N ARG A 610 -17.46 8.73 30.19
CA ARG A 610 -18.05 9.10 28.90
C ARG A 610 -18.41 7.85 28.10
N GLN A 611 -17.53 6.86 28.02
CA GLN A 611 -17.79 5.65 27.26
C GLN A 611 -18.95 4.83 27.86
N TRP A 612 -19.00 4.66 29.17
CA TRP A 612 -20.11 3.96 29.82
C TRP A 612 -21.43 4.72 29.70
N ARG A 613 -21.44 6.05 29.81
CA ARG A 613 -22.66 6.85 29.61
C ARG A 613 -23.25 6.65 28.22
N LEU A 614 -22.44 6.77 27.15
CA LEU A 614 -23.02 6.52 25.82
C LEU A 614 -23.24 5.04 25.52
N CYS A 615 -22.59 4.09 26.20
CA CYS A 615 -22.98 2.68 26.16
C CYS A 615 -24.39 2.51 26.73
N SER A 616 -24.66 3.03 27.92
CA SER A 616 -25.97 2.92 28.56
C SER A 616 -27.06 3.73 27.87
N GLY A 617 -26.71 4.87 27.28
CA GLY A 617 -27.67 5.77 26.65
C GLY A 617 -28.03 5.37 25.21
N GLN A 618 -27.06 4.93 24.40
CA GLN A 618 -27.30 4.55 23.00
C GLN A 618 -27.84 3.13 22.86
N PHE A 619 -27.56 2.26 23.82
CA PHE A 619 -27.94 0.84 23.78
C PHE A 619 -28.65 0.41 25.06
N PRO A 620 -29.73 1.07 25.51
CA PRO A 620 -30.30 0.89 26.85
C PRO A 620 -30.72 -0.54 27.16
N GLN A 621 -31.13 -1.30 26.13
CA GLN A 621 -31.57 -2.70 26.22
C GLN A 621 -30.42 -3.73 26.14
N SER A 622 -29.18 -3.29 25.88
CA SER A 622 -28.05 -4.21 25.83
C SER A 622 -27.63 -4.66 27.24
N PRO A 623 -27.22 -5.92 27.45
CA PRO A 623 -26.63 -6.35 28.72
C PRO A 623 -25.39 -5.53 29.09
N TRP A 624 -24.66 -5.01 28.10
CA TRP A 624 -23.50 -4.13 28.31
C TRP A 624 -23.87 -2.76 28.88
N ALA A 625 -25.09 -2.26 28.58
CA ALA A 625 -25.61 -1.03 29.18
C ALA A 625 -25.88 -1.19 30.67
N ALA A 626 -26.38 -2.35 31.11
CA ALA A 626 -26.56 -2.65 32.53
C ALA A 626 -25.22 -2.61 33.28
N LYS A 627 -24.21 -3.32 32.76
CA LYS A 627 -22.84 -3.29 33.30
C LYS A 627 -22.22 -1.88 33.32
N ALA A 628 -22.47 -1.09 32.28
CA ALA A 628 -22.02 0.29 32.20
C ALA A 628 -22.64 1.18 33.30
N ARG A 629 -23.95 1.04 33.56
CA ARG A 629 -24.64 1.75 34.65
C ARG A 629 -24.09 1.36 36.02
N GLU A 630 -23.80 0.08 36.22
CA GLU A 630 -23.19 -0.42 37.46
C GLU A 630 -21.82 0.21 37.72
N ARG A 631 -20.91 0.16 36.73
CA ARG A 631 -19.58 0.80 36.82
C ARG A 631 -19.66 2.30 37.11
N LEU A 632 -20.62 3.01 36.49
CA LEU A 632 -20.86 4.43 36.75
C LEU A 632 -21.29 4.72 38.21
N LYS A 633 -22.04 3.81 38.85
CA LYS A 633 -22.39 3.92 40.28
C LYS A 633 -21.14 3.79 41.15
N THR A 634 -20.29 2.79 40.89
CA THR A 634 -19.06 2.56 41.66
C THR A 634 -18.10 3.76 41.61
N LEU A 635 -17.95 4.41 40.44
CA LEU A 635 -17.10 5.60 40.32
C LEU A 635 -17.62 6.81 41.10
N ARG A 636 -18.94 6.95 41.28
CA ARG A 636 -19.51 8.05 42.08
C ARG A 636 -19.13 7.91 43.56
N ILE A 637 -19.15 6.69 44.08
CA ILE A 637 -18.84 6.39 45.48
C ILE A 637 -17.36 6.66 45.80
N LYS A 638 -16.43 6.29 44.90
CA LYS A 638 -15.00 6.56 45.11
C LYS A 638 -14.66 8.07 45.14
N GLY A 639 -15.36 8.88 44.34
CA GLY A 639 -15.12 10.33 44.28
C GLY A 639 -15.57 11.10 45.53
N THR A 640 -16.56 10.58 46.26
CA THR A 640 -17.04 11.21 47.51
C THR A 640 -16.19 10.86 48.73
N ALA A 641 -15.48 9.72 48.72
CA ALA A 641 -14.71 9.24 49.86
C ALA A 641 -13.30 9.86 49.98
N SER A 642 -12.70 10.38 48.89
CA SER A 642 -11.35 10.98 48.94
C SER A 642 -11.32 12.50 49.20
N GLY A 643 -12.45 13.09 49.59
CA GLY A 643 -12.62 14.55 49.72
C GLY A 643 -12.21 15.17 51.06
N SER A 644 -11.46 14.49 51.92
CA SER A 644 -11.08 15.00 53.25
C SER A 644 -9.56 15.16 53.38
N ARG A 645 -9.12 16.42 53.56
CA ARG A 645 -7.79 16.96 53.93
C ARG A 645 -6.85 17.33 52.77
N GLY A 646 -6.93 18.61 52.38
CA GLY A 646 -5.95 19.27 51.52
C GLY A 646 -6.45 20.64 51.04
N SER A 647 -6.53 21.62 51.93
CA SER A 647 -6.87 23.02 51.60
C SER A 647 -5.72 23.71 50.85
N GLY A 648 -5.45 23.30 49.62
CA GLY A 648 -4.70 24.09 48.65
C GLY A 648 -5.69 24.66 47.64
N LYS A 649 -5.78 25.99 47.54
CA LYS A 649 -6.62 26.70 46.55
C LYS A 649 -6.15 26.35 45.11
N GLN A 650 -6.50 25.19 44.59
CA GLN A 650 -6.49 24.95 43.16
C GLN A 650 -7.69 25.72 42.58
N ARG A 651 -7.37 26.79 41.86
CA ARG A 651 -8.31 27.58 41.07
C ARG A 651 -9.08 26.61 40.16
N PRO A 652 -10.42 26.61 40.16
CA PRO A 652 -11.18 25.72 39.27
C PRO A 652 -10.74 26.01 37.83
N PRO A 653 -10.53 24.99 36.99
CA PRO A 653 -10.23 25.22 35.59
C PRO A 653 -11.36 26.07 35.01
N GLN A 654 -10.98 27.18 34.38
CA GLN A 654 -11.90 28.07 33.69
C GLN A 654 -12.82 27.20 32.82
N THR A 655 -14.12 27.28 33.09
CA THR A 655 -15.16 26.68 32.26
C THR A 655 -14.87 27.07 30.81
N GLU A 656 -14.57 26.07 29.97
CA GLU A 656 -14.56 26.26 28.52
C GLU A 656 -15.83 27.04 28.16
N PRO A 657 -15.74 28.11 27.33
CA PRO A 657 -16.93 28.79 26.87
C PRO A 657 -17.83 27.73 26.24
N ARG A 658 -19.03 27.54 26.82
CA ARG A 658 -20.07 26.74 26.20
C ARG A 658 -20.23 27.28 24.79
N LEU A 659 -19.82 26.50 23.79
CA LEU A 659 -20.14 26.75 22.39
C LEU A 659 -21.66 26.68 22.28
N ALA A 660 -22.31 27.81 22.55
CA ALA A 660 -23.75 27.99 22.45
C ALA A 660 -24.09 28.10 20.97
N GLY A 661 -24.61 27.00 20.40
CA GLY A 661 -25.12 26.97 19.04
C GLY A 661 -24.83 25.66 18.34
N ALA A 662 -25.59 24.60 18.67
CA ALA A 662 -25.91 23.44 17.81
C ALA A 662 -26.49 22.21 18.58
N GLU A 663 -26.75 22.28 19.88
CA GLU A 663 -27.34 21.16 20.62
C GLU A 663 -28.70 21.51 21.25
N THR A 664 -29.70 21.79 20.41
CA THR A 664 -31.10 21.79 20.81
C THR A 664 -31.73 20.43 20.50
N GLY A 665 -31.85 19.62 21.55
CA GLY A 665 -33.01 18.74 21.81
C GLY A 665 -33.65 17.97 20.65
N LYS A 666 -32.96 16.97 20.11
CA LYS A 666 -33.62 15.76 19.57
C LYS A 666 -32.86 14.54 20.09
N HIS A 667 -33.57 13.56 20.65
CA HIS A 667 -33.01 12.26 21.06
C HIS A 667 -32.07 11.72 19.97
N PRO A 668 -30.90 11.13 20.30
CA PRO A 668 -29.98 10.65 19.29
C PRO A 668 -30.69 9.57 18.43
N PRO A 669 -30.75 9.74 17.10
CA PRO A 669 -31.49 8.85 16.23
C PRO A 669 -30.77 7.51 16.13
N GLY A 670 -31.40 6.44 16.61
CA GLY A 670 -31.10 5.04 16.24
C GLY A 670 -29.62 4.61 16.27
N PRO A 671 -29.27 3.45 15.68
CA PRO A 671 -27.87 3.11 15.46
C PRO A 671 -27.24 4.18 14.55
N ARG A 672 -26.26 4.93 15.08
CA ARG A 672 -25.59 6.01 14.35
C ARG A 672 -25.15 5.52 12.96
N HIS A 673 -25.44 6.32 11.94
CA HIS A 673 -24.80 6.15 10.64
C HIS A 673 -23.27 6.20 10.82
N ARG A 674 -22.61 5.06 10.62
CA ARG A 674 -21.16 4.97 10.63
C ARG A 674 -20.59 5.86 9.51
N PRO A 675 -19.46 6.55 9.75
CA PRO A 675 -18.84 7.34 8.70
C PRO A 675 -18.49 6.46 7.49
N LYS A 676 -18.92 6.84 6.27
CA LYS A 676 -18.70 6.03 5.07
C LYS A 676 -17.25 6.12 4.55
N SER A 677 -16.64 7.30 4.59
CA SER A 677 -15.30 7.55 4.03
C SER A 677 -14.18 7.26 5.03
N GLY A 678 -13.02 6.82 4.53
CA GLY A 678 -11.84 6.58 5.37
C GLY A 678 -11.39 7.82 6.16
N THR A 679 -11.51 9.01 5.55
CA THR A 679 -11.24 10.31 6.18
C THR A 679 -12.17 10.57 7.36
N ALA A 680 -13.48 10.39 7.15
CA ALA A 680 -14.48 10.62 8.20
C ALA A 680 -14.37 9.61 9.35
N LYS A 681 -14.03 8.35 9.06
CA LYS A 681 -13.72 7.34 10.08
C LYS A 681 -12.52 7.75 10.94
N ARG A 682 -11.46 8.28 10.32
CA ARG A 682 -10.27 8.78 11.04
C ARG A 682 -10.58 10.02 11.88
N PHE A 683 -11.34 10.95 11.32
CA PHE A 683 -11.79 12.14 12.04
C PHE A 683 -12.65 11.77 13.25
N PHE A 684 -13.55 10.80 13.12
CA PHE A 684 -14.33 10.29 14.24
C PHE A 684 -13.44 9.78 15.38
N ILE A 685 -12.39 9.02 15.08
CA ILE A 685 -11.46 8.53 16.10
C ILE A 685 -10.76 9.72 16.79
N ALA A 686 -10.26 10.69 16.03
CA ALA A 686 -9.61 11.88 16.59
C ALA A 686 -10.56 12.66 17.52
N GLU A 687 -11.82 12.85 17.11
CA GLU A 687 -12.85 13.51 17.93
C GLU A 687 -13.20 12.70 19.18
N GLU A 688 -13.23 11.38 19.12
CA GLU A 688 -13.48 10.55 20.32
C GLU A 688 -12.36 10.69 21.34
N PHE A 689 -11.10 10.76 20.91
CA PHE A 689 -9.99 11.03 21.82
C PHE A 689 -10.08 12.45 22.40
N ARG A 690 -10.31 13.46 21.55
CA ARG A 690 -10.43 14.86 21.99
C ARG A 690 -11.57 15.05 22.99
N LYS A 691 -12.77 14.55 22.70
CA LYS A 691 -13.94 14.62 23.59
C LYS A 691 -13.77 13.80 24.87
N SER A 692 -12.86 12.83 24.86
CA SER A 692 -12.50 12.03 26.04
C SER A 692 -11.26 12.58 26.75
N ARG A 693 -10.71 13.73 26.31
CA ARG A 693 -9.52 14.40 26.85
C ARG A 693 -8.29 13.48 26.96
N VAL A 694 -8.11 12.59 25.98
CA VAL A 694 -7.02 11.62 25.95
C VAL A 694 -5.78 12.22 25.27
N PHE A 695 -5.02 13.03 25.99
CA PHE A 695 -3.79 13.66 25.48
C PHE A 695 -2.55 12.77 25.58
N ALA A 696 -2.64 11.64 26.30
CA ALA A 696 -1.54 10.71 26.49
C ALA A 696 -0.95 10.21 25.16
N GLU A 697 0.39 10.14 25.11
CA GLU A 697 1.19 9.70 23.97
C GLU A 697 0.83 10.38 22.63
N ASP A 698 0.34 11.63 22.68
CA ASP A 698 -0.02 12.44 21.50
C ASP A 698 -0.97 11.73 20.50
N GLN A 699 -1.78 10.78 20.99
CA GLN A 699 -2.64 9.98 20.13
C GLN A 699 -3.68 10.83 19.38
N ILE A 700 -4.14 11.94 19.98
CA ILE A 700 -5.02 12.92 19.31
C ILE A 700 -4.33 13.58 18.13
N VAL A 701 -3.12 14.12 18.35
CA VAL A 701 -2.31 14.79 17.30
C VAL A 701 -2.09 13.84 16.13
N LEU A 702 -1.70 12.60 16.43
CA LEU A 702 -1.48 11.56 15.43
C LEU A 702 -2.74 11.25 14.58
N GLU A 703 -3.92 11.14 15.19
CA GLU A 703 -5.13 10.82 14.42
C GLU A 703 -5.62 12.02 13.59
N TYR A 704 -5.52 13.26 14.08
CA TYR A 704 -5.80 14.43 13.22
C TYR A 704 -4.77 14.57 12.09
N LEU A 705 -3.48 14.36 12.36
CA LEU A 705 -2.46 14.34 11.31
C LEU A 705 -2.79 13.35 10.21
N LYS A 706 -3.27 12.15 10.55
CA LYS A 706 -3.73 11.17 9.54
C LYS A 706 -4.90 11.68 8.71
N VAL A 707 -5.82 12.44 9.30
CA VAL A 707 -6.94 13.06 8.55
C VAL A 707 -6.39 14.06 7.54
N VAL A 708 -5.53 14.97 7.98
CA VAL A 708 -5.07 16.11 7.16
C VAL A 708 -3.95 15.77 6.17
N THR A 709 -3.33 14.59 6.29
CA THR A 709 -2.26 14.13 5.38
C THR A 709 -2.68 12.86 4.61
N VAL A 710 -2.66 11.72 5.30
CA VAL A 710 -2.74 10.39 4.71
C VAL A 710 -4.14 10.08 4.16
N ALA A 711 -5.17 10.45 4.92
CA ALA A 711 -6.58 10.22 4.59
C ALA A 711 -7.23 11.41 3.87
N ALA A 712 -6.49 12.49 3.60
CA ALA A 712 -6.99 13.64 2.87
C ALA A 712 -7.57 13.18 1.51
N PRO A 713 -8.85 13.46 1.23
CA PRO A 713 -9.45 13.18 -0.07
C PRO A 713 -8.92 14.17 -1.13
N PRO A 714 -9.15 13.91 -2.42
CA PRO A 714 -8.94 14.91 -3.47
C PRO A 714 -9.73 16.21 -3.18
N LYS A 715 -9.22 17.36 -3.63
CA LYS A 715 -9.83 18.71 -3.44
C LYS A 715 -11.33 18.71 -3.83
N GLY A 716 -12.16 19.46 -3.08
CA GLY A 716 -13.54 19.84 -3.44
C GLY A 716 -14.67 19.10 -2.72
N LYS A 717 -14.56 17.80 -2.41
CA LYS A 717 -15.68 17.04 -1.79
C LYS A 717 -15.63 16.95 -0.26
N ALA A 718 -14.59 17.48 0.40
CA ALA A 718 -14.44 17.36 1.86
C ALA A 718 -13.80 18.57 2.53
N ASP A 719 -13.85 19.73 1.89
CA ASP A 719 -13.09 20.90 2.34
C ASP A 719 -13.55 21.36 3.73
N ALA A 720 -14.84 21.24 4.06
CA ALA A 720 -15.36 21.52 5.40
C ALA A 720 -14.81 20.57 6.49
N LEU A 721 -14.74 19.26 6.21
CA LEU A 721 -14.19 18.27 7.15
C LEU A 721 -12.69 18.51 7.35
N MET A 722 -11.98 18.82 6.27
CA MET A 722 -10.54 19.09 6.28
C MET A 722 -10.22 20.39 7.02
N ALA A 723 -10.98 21.46 6.78
CA ALA A 723 -10.88 22.71 7.52
C ALA A 723 -11.10 22.49 9.02
N THR A 724 -12.16 21.74 9.37
CA THR A 724 -12.45 21.38 10.78
C THR A 724 -11.29 20.59 11.39
N ALA A 725 -10.79 19.55 10.72
CA ALA A 725 -9.69 18.73 11.22
C ALA A 725 -8.39 19.53 11.40
N THR A 726 -8.08 20.41 10.45
CA THR A 726 -6.91 21.30 10.47
C THR A 726 -7.00 22.27 11.64
N PHE A 727 -8.16 22.87 11.85
CA PHE A 727 -8.41 23.76 12.99
C PHE A 727 -8.33 23.02 14.34
N ARG A 728 -8.96 21.84 14.46
CA ARG A 728 -8.90 21.05 15.70
C ARG A 728 -7.48 20.56 16.01
N LEU A 729 -6.67 20.26 15.00
CA LEU A 729 -5.25 19.93 15.19
C LEU A 729 -4.50 21.12 15.81
N ALA A 730 -4.71 22.34 15.31
CA ALA A 730 -4.10 23.54 15.87
C ALA A 730 -4.44 23.71 17.36
N GLN A 731 -5.72 23.57 17.73
CA GLN A 731 -6.17 23.66 19.13
C GLN A 731 -5.53 22.60 20.02
N VAL A 732 -5.34 21.38 19.53
CA VAL A 732 -4.71 20.31 20.31
C VAL A 732 -3.22 20.59 20.49
N LEU A 733 -2.53 21.09 19.46
CA LEU A 733 -1.13 21.48 19.56
C LEU A 733 -0.94 22.62 20.57
N GLU A 734 -1.83 23.60 20.56
CA GLU A 734 -1.84 24.67 21.56
C GLU A 734 -2.08 24.13 22.98
N ALA A 735 -3.07 23.25 23.15
CA ALA A 735 -3.37 22.61 24.44
C ALA A 735 -2.28 21.64 24.93
N THR A 736 -1.31 21.30 24.08
CA THR A 736 -0.17 20.41 24.40
C THR A 736 1.17 21.15 24.34
N ASP A 737 1.12 22.47 24.58
CA ASP A 737 2.30 23.36 24.70
C ASP A 737 3.18 23.43 23.44
N ARG A 738 2.56 23.43 22.26
CA ARG A 738 3.23 23.57 20.96
C ARG A 738 2.69 24.79 20.19
N PRO A 739 2.80 26.00 20.75
CA PRO A 739 2.15 27.20 20.20
C PRO A 739 2.63 27.58 18.79
N ASN A 740 3.91 27.37 18.48
CA ASN A 740 4.46 27.65 17.15
C ASN A 740 3.85 26.72 16.08
N ALA A 741 3.74 25.43 16.39
CA ALA A 741 3.08 24.47 15.51
C ALA A 741 1.58 24.80 15.37
N ALA A 742 0.90 25.13 16.47
CA ALA A 742 -0.50 25.55 16.47
C ALA A 742 -0.72 26.77 15.55
N LYS A 743 0.12 27.80 15.68
CA LYS A 743 0.09 29.01 14.83
C LYS A 743 0.27 28.67 13.34
N ALA A 744 1.20 27.79 13.00
CA ALA A 744 1.37 27.34 11.61
C ALA A 744 0.11 26.65 11.07
N TRP A 745 -0.57 25.84 11.88
CA TRP A 745 -1.82 25.20 11.48
C TRP A 745 -3.01 26.16 11.42
N TYR A 746 -3.14 27.13 12.33
CA TYR A 746 -4.14 28.20 12.23
C TYR A 746 -3.97 28.99 10.93
N ARG A 747 -2.74 29.39 10.58
CA ARG A 747 -2.44 30.04 9.30
C ARG A 747 -2.79 29.16 8.10
N ARG A 748 -2.57 27.84 8.21
CA ARG A 748 -2.98 26.91 7.14
C ARG A 748 -4.50 26.88 6.96
N VAL A 749 -5.28 26.98 8.03
CA VAL A 749 -6.75 27.07 7.93
C VAL A 749 -7.15 28.32 7.14
N THR A 750 -6.56 29.47 7.46
CA THR A 750 -6.93 30.74 6.80
C THR A 750 -6.54 30.81 5.33
N VAL A 751 -5.40 30.19 4.97
CA VAL A 751 -4.90 30.18 3.59
C VAL A 751 -5.59 29.11 2.73
N ALA A 752 -5.72 27.88 3.25
CA ALA A 752 -6.23 26.76 2.46
C ALA A 752 -7.76 26.69 2.43
N TYR A 753 -8.44 27.28 3.42
CA TYR A 753 -9.90 27.22 3.58
C TYR A 753 -10.49 28.59 3.95
N PRO A 754 -10.25 29.65 3.14
CA PRO A 754 -10.61 31.03 3.50
C PRO A 754 -12.12 31.20 3.75
N ASP A 755 -12.96 30.46 3.03
CA ASP A 755 -14.43 30.53 3.12
C ASP A 755 -15.02 29.65 4.25
N SER A 756 -14.16 28.98 5.03
CA SER A 756 -14.61 28.15 6.15
C SER A 756 -14.93 29.00 7.38
N PRO A 757 -15.96 28.67 8.19
CA PRO A 757 -16.20 29.35 9.47
C PRO A 757 -15.01 29.24 10.43
N TRP A 758 -14.13 28.26 10.24
CA TRP A 758 -12.91 28.09 11.03
C TRP A 758 -11.81 29.10 10.65
N SER A 759 -11.87 29.72 9.48
CA SER A 759 -10.90 30.72 9.03
C SER A 759 -10.95 31.97 9.91
N GLU A 760 -12.15 32.54 10.11
CA GLU A 760 -12.35 33.70 10.99
C GLU A 760 -11.93 33.39 12.43
N GLN A 761 -12.28 32.20 12.94
CA GLN A 761 -11.89 31.79 14.28
C GLN A 761 -10.38 31.62 14.42
N ALA A 762 -9.71 31.06 13.40
CA ALA A 762 -8.25 30.94 13.39
C ALA A 762 -7.56 32.31 13.38
N GLN A 763 -8.09 33.29 12.65
CA GLN A 763 -7.56 34.67 12.67
C GLN A 763 -7.64 35.30 14.06
N LYS A 764 -8.77 35.14 14.77
CA LYS A 764 -8.96 35.65 16.14
C LYS A 764 -7.96 35.04 17.14
N LEU A 765 -7.55 33.80 16.92
CA LEU A 765 -6.58 33.09 17.76
C LEU A 765 -5.10 33.41 17.41
N MET A 766 -4.86 34.24 16.39
CA MET A 766 -3.53 34.73 16.01
C MET A 766 -3.39 36.26 16.14
N PRO A 767 -3.71 36.89 17.30
CA PRO A 767 -3.65 38.36 17.42
C PRO A 767 -2.21 38.89 17.27
N GLY A 768 -2.03 39.97 16.50
CA GLY A 768 -0.75 40.70 16.37
C GLY A 768 -0.02 40.64 15.02
N HIS A 769 -0.65 40.13 13.94
CA HIS A 769 -0.01 40.04 12.60
C HIS A 769 -0.89 40.55 11.45
N SER A 770 -1.67 41.62 11.65
CA SER A 770 -2.42 42.27 10.58
C SER A 770 -1.55 42.86 9.46
N ASP A 771 -0.23 42.95 9.63
CA ASP A 771 0.68 43.61 8.68
C ASP A 771 1.56 42.69 7.84
N ILE A 772 1.38 41.36 7.92
CA ILE A 772 2.07 40.46 6.98
C ILE A 772 1.14 40.21 5.81
N THR A 773 1.27 41.05 4.78
CA THR A 773 0.68 40.86 3.46
C THR A 773 0.82 39.39 3.06
N PRO A 774 -0.25 38.70 2.65
CA PRO A 774 -0.11 37.33 2.18
C PRO A 774 0.96 37.33 1.08
N PRO A 775 1.94 36.39 1.11
CA PRO A 775 2.87 36.28 0.00
C PRO A 775 2.07 36.16 -1.30
N PRO A 776 2.51 36.81 -2.39
CA PRO A 776 1.77 36.80 -3.64
C PRO A 776 1.41 35.36 -4.00
N ARG A 777 0.13 35.15 -4.33
CA ARG A 777 -0.35 33.85 -4.83
C ARG A 777 0.43 33.52 -6.09
N SER A 778 1.53 32.78 -5.98
CA SER A 778 1.97 31.95 -7.10
C SER A 778 0.95 30.82 -7.19
N LEU A 779 0.00 30.97 -8.11
CA LEU A 779 -0.67 29.82 -8.71
C LEU A 779 0.43 28.85 -9.17
N ASP A 780 0.34 27.59 -8.76
CA ASP A 780 1.22 26.44 -9.08
C ASP A 780 2.34 26.02 -8.11
N GLN A 781 2.01 25.81 -6.82
CA GLN A 781 2.72 24.81 -5.97
C GLN A 781 1.75 23.89 -5.21
#